data_AF-A0A6A7Y758-F1
#
_entry.id   AF-A0A6A7Y758-F1
#
_cell.length_a   1.000
_cell.length_b   1.000
_cell.length_c   1.000
_cell.angle_alpha   90.00
_cell.angle_beta   90.00
_cell.angle_gamma   90.00
#
_symmetry.space_group_name_H-M   'P 1'
#
loop_
_entity.id
_entity.type
_entity.pdbx_description
1 polymer ?
#
loop_
_entity_poly.entity_id
_entity_poly.type
_entity_poly.pdbx_seq_one_letter_code
_entity_poly.pdbx_strand_id
1 'polypeptide(L)'
;MDYSSTLTIKNISPGPLTFVRKTAKDGYWSIDPAPSIANGASAGMQIKDKVGFYGSEGTVTYSQASCEITFDIACPTKSKNHVIVSQGADAASAVSYQARSGGGAWLVDACPEKNNPLEIEASIASAPAVTAIRLRTGTGLAIRSAAGGVVDYTQPIWALVGDYVDGIGSRCPAAFRVGSADVLQLTWYANKALAGKKCTLKGYLAGAEVISTAQITAVAGAQTSDARVTAAIGVLKQLVGDIEWRLIEGTSAPVTLAVRSRIEIYWLLDTPKTMFSAGVWTTVLRRLFPAVDGCDAGAARAAVTDACFRNFGRAYDTDSGAPYFLVGTNGFKLADYLDPAKTICNCFDQAAAVQVMLGALGLAVTRKKLEPFGFINTTQLVGIGPACNNPFWPITPVKVPNVPILEKYRTNFIRHSFVGAGAGTATNIYDACGGPALGTETYANYLVTTIDHTAAIYGDPSPNKNVYPCKAAGTVAQNVDLSPISSVTMMSYATAAAPRDLRSDEPTLDWSGFVKALGSSILTQAAFPARDGGYSRLEVEWSGRRSSLNVFAAADEKAANDAMRTYLSHMEGPAELVFEPAPAAFGAQALRARDGSAVLWVQANVFVELRSDISGGDILPNADRIRALITEHLTRAPVRLSARLSSASIEGFGVENEPTHLAAGAPLSIDIEGPDIGDVAIEIVGDGLEFVNQVGHRWLFRTTAPGRAVVHFAIVHATTLQTSVRSITVDVREPT
;
A
#
# COMPACT_ATOMS: atom_id res chain seq x y z
N MET A 1 4.64 53.01 11.76
CA MET A 1 5.30 51.74 11.42
C MET A 1 5.49 51.75 9.91
N ASP A 2 6.63 51.27 9.42
CA ASP A 2 6.91 51.22 7.97
C ASP A 2 6.26 49.97 7.39
N TYR A 3 5.25 50.14 6.54
CA TYR A 3 4.51 49.07 5.87
C TYR A 3 4.87 49.02 4.38
N SER A 4 6.09 49.43 4.02
CA SER A 4 6.58 49.32 2.64
C SER A 4 6.87 47.88 2.25
N SER A 5 6.79 47.64 0.94
CA SER A 5 7.22 46.40 0.31
C SER A 5 8.32 46.71 -0.70
N THR A 6 9.49 46.11 -0.52
CA THR A 6 10.63 46.20 -1.45
C THR A 6 10.75 44.90 -2.24
N LEU A 7 10.83 45.01 -3.57
CA LEU A 7 11.05 43.90 -4.48
C LEU A 7 12.35 44.10 -5.24
N THR A 8 13.26 43.14 -5.17
CA THR A 8 14.47 43.08 -6.01
C THR A 8 14.33 41.94 -6.99
N ILE A 9 14.40 42.23 -8.29
CA ILE A 9 14.37 41.21 -9.35
C ILE A 9 15.78 41.04 -9.89
N LYS A 10 16.31 39.81 -9.83
CA LYS A 10 17.54 39.37 -10.50
C LYS A 10 17.18 38.65 -11.80
N ASN A 11 17.60 39.21 -12.94
CA ASN A 11 17.41 38.59 -14.23
C ASN A 11 18.62 37.70 -14.57
N ILE A 12 18.41 36.39 -14.60
CA ILE A 12 19.39 35.35 -14.97
C ILE A 12 18.94 34.63 -16.26
N SER A 13 17.92 35.15 -16.92
CA SER A 13 17.35 34.58 -18.13
C SER A 13 17.97 35.20 -19.39
N PRO A 14 17.86 34.57 -20.58
CA PRO A 14 18.74 34.87 -21.72
C PRO A 14 18.54 36.27 -22.32
N GLY A 15 17.38 36.88 -22.12
CA GLY A 15 17.02 38.19 -22.66
C GLY A 15 16.69 39.22 -21.57
N PRO A 16 16.61 40.52 -21.93
CA PRO A 16 16.19 41.55 -20.99
C PRO A 16 14.72 41.36 -20.59
N LEU A 17 14.40 41.73 -19.35
CA LEU A 17 13.03 41.95 -18.92
C LEU A 17 12.64 43.37 -19.32
N THR A 18 11.44 43.55 -19.86
CA THR A 18 10.92 44.88 -20.25
C THR A 18 9.72 45.21 -19.38
N PHE A 19 9.71 46.38 -18.75
CA PHE A 19 8.59 46.80 -17.93
C PHE A 19 7.32 46.96 -18.79
N VAL A 20 6.19 46.45 -18.29
CA VAL A 20 4.89 46.56 -18.98
C VAL A 20 3.97 47.52 -18.25
N ARG A 21 3.67 47.22 -16.98
CA ARG A 21 2.72 47.99 -16.18
C ARG A 21 2.97 47.84 -14.69
N LYS A 22 2.48 48.79 -13.91
CA LYS A 22 2.41 48.73 -12.44
C LYS A 22 1.08 49.27 -11.95
N THR A 23 0.68 48.82 -10.77
CA THR A 23 -0.45 49.39 -10.02
C THR A 23 0.00 49.67 -8.59
N ALA A 24 -0.68 50.60 -7.92
CA ALA A 24 -0.55 50.81 -6.48
C ALA A 24 -1.97 50.96 -5.95
N LYS A 25 -2.54 49.85 -5.47
CA LYS A 25 -3.87 49.82 -4.87
C LYS A 25 -3.85 50.57 -3.54
N ASP A 26 -2.82 50.30 -2.73
CA ASP A 26 -2.53 51.00 -1.48
C ASP A 26 -1.06 51.47 -1.46
N GLY A 27 -0.81 52.67 -0.93
CA GLY A 27 0.52 53.27 -0.94
C GLY A 27 0.86 54.05 -2.22
N TYR A 28 2.16 54.12 -2.56
CA TYR A 28 2.70 54.71 -3.79
C TYR A 28 4.08 54.13 -4.11
N TRP A 29 4.47 54.09 -5.38
CA TRP A 29 5.81 53.69 -5.79
C TRP A 29 6.82 54.80 -5.42
N SER A 30 7.68 54.50 -4.45
CA SER A 30 8.76 55.40 -4.01
C SER A 30 10.06 55.17 -4.78
N ILE A 31 10.26 53.95 -5.26
CA ILE A 31 11.28 53.58 -6.24
C ILE A 31 10.55 52.87 -7.37
N ASP A 32 10.55 53.49 -8.55
CA ASP A 32 9.84 52.99 -9.71
C ASP A 32 10.48 51.73 -10.31
N PRO A 33 9.69 50.80 -10.86
CA PRO A 33 10.23 49.67 -11.61
C PRO A 33 11.14 50.14 -12.75
N ALA A 34 12.33 49.54 -12.86
CA ALA A 34 13.25 49.84 -13.95
C ALA A 34 12.59 49.53 -15.30
N PRO A 35 12.73 50.40 -16.33
CA PRO A 35 12.09 50.19 -17.63
C PRO A 35 12.59 48.92 -18.33
N SER A 36 13.80 48.48 -18.00
CA SER A 36 14.33 47.18 -18.40
C SER A 36 15.33 46.65 -17.38
N ILE A 37 15.46 45.32 -17.30
CA ILE A 37 16.46 44.61 -16.48
C ILE A 37 17.25 43.68 -17.41
N ALA A 38 18.50 44.02 -17.71
CA ALA A 38 19.37 43.22 -18.59
C ALA A 38 19.68 41.83 -18.01
N ASN A 39 20.06 40.88 -18.87
CA ASN A 39 20.56 39.57 -18.43
C ASN A 39 21.79 39.75 -17.51
N GLY A 40 21.79 39.08 -16.36
CA GLY A 40 22.79 39.16 -15.32
C GLY A 40 22.61 40.34 -14.36
N ALA A 41 21.68 41.27 -14.64
CA ALA A 41 21.45 42.45 -13.81
C ALA A 41 20.37 42.23 -12.75
N SER A 42 20.35 43.13 -11.76
CA SER A 42 19.30 43.21 -10.74
C SER A 42 18.72 44.62 -10.69
N ALA A 43 17.42 44.73 -10.41
CA ALA A 43 16.76 46.01 -10.17
C ALA A 43 15.85 45.92 -8.94
N GLY A 44 15.98 46.91 -8.05
CA GLY A 44 15.11 47.10 -6.88
C GLY A 44 13.99 48.08 -7.17
N MET A 45 12.83 47.85 -6.58
CA MET A 45 11.66 48.73 -6.62
C MET A 45 10.94 48.68 -5.27
N GLN A 46 10.23 49.75 -4.93
CA GLN A 46 9.61 49.87 -3.61
C GLN A 46 8.26 50.57 -3.69
N ILE A 47 7.23 49.88 -3.20
CA ILE A 47 5.93 50.49 -2.88
C ILE A 47 5.92 50.86 -1.40
N LYS A 48 5.75 52.14 -1.11
CA LYS A 48 5.77 52.70 0.24
C LYS A 48 4.35 52.99 0.69
N ASP A 49 4.06 52.77 1.96
CA ASP A 49 2.77 53.10 2.54
C ASP A 49 2.55 54.62 2.57
N LYS A 50 1.28 55.02 2.45
CA LYS A 50 0.85 56.39 2.76
C LYS A 50 0.56 56.46 4.25
N VAL A 51 0.71 57.65 4.84
CA VAL A 51 0.20 57.92 6.20
C VAL A 51 -1.28 57.53 6.26
N GLY A 52 -1.61 56.48 7.03
CA GLY A 52 -2.96 55.92 7.08
C GLY A 52 -3.00 54.45 7.52
N PHE A 53 -4.15 53.82 7.31
CA PHE A 53 -4.46 52.47 7.81
C PHE A 53 -4.34 51.36 6.77
N TYR A 54 -3.85 51.63 5.56
CA TYR A 54 -3.92 50.65 4.46
C TYR A 54 -2.61 49.87 4.25
N GLY A 55 -1.45 50.49 4.49
CA GLY A 55 -0.15 49.87 4.25
C GLY A 55 0.28 50.05 2.80
N SER A 56 0.92 49.05 2.20
CA SER A 56 1.27 49.02 0.78
C SER A 56 0.71 47.78 0.07
N GLU A 57 0.14 47.95 -1.12
CA GLU A 57 -0.35 46.86 -1.98
C GLU A 57 -0.30 47.30 -3.45
N GLY A 58 0.28 46.48 -4.32
CA GLY A 58 0.36 46.78 -5.73
C GLY A 58 0.91 45.65 -6.58
N THR A 59 0.84 45.84 -7.89
CA THR A 59 1.35 44.87 -8.87
C THR A 59 2.42 45.49 -9.74
N VAL A 60 3.37 44.67 -10.20
CA VAL A 60 4.35 45.04 -11.24
C VAL A 60 4.47 43.90 -12.25
N THR A 61 4.41 44.24 -13.53
CA THR A 61 4.48 43.30 -14.64
C THR A 61 5.69 43.60 -15.52
N TYR A 62 6.50 42.58 -15.78
CA TYR A 62 7.57 42.58 -16.77
C TYR A 62 7.21 41.61 -17.90
N SER A 63 7.64 41.90 -19.12
CA SER A 63 7.60 40.97 -20.24
C SER A 63 8.99 40.46 -20.55
N GLN A 64 9.05 39.20 -20.97
CA GLN A 64 10.22 38.60 -21.57
C GLN A 64 9.80 37.76 -22.77
N ALA A 65 10.31 38.13 -23.94
CA ALA A 65 9.76 37.63 -25.21
C ALA A 65 8.23 37.84 -25.25
N SER A 66 7.45 36.77 -25.44
CA SER A 66 5.98 36.81 -25.50
C SER A 66 5.28 36.50 -24.17
N CYS A 67 6.01 36.40 -23.06
CA CYS A 67 5.44 36.07 -21.75
C CYS A 67 5.47 37.27 -20.80
N GLU A 68 4.37 37.51 -20.08
CA GLU A 68 4.32 38.45 -18.96
C GLU A 68 4.49 37.73 -17.62
N ILE A 69 5.26 38.33 -16.73
CA ILE A 69 5.52 37.92 -15.36
C ILE A 69 5.01 39.04 -14.45
N THR A 70 4.00 38.76 -13.62
CA THR A 70 3.39 39.72 -12.71
C THR A 70 3.64 39.31 -11.26
N PHE A 71 4.16 40.27 -10.48
CA PHE A 71 4.26 40.18 -9.02
C PHE A 71 3.15 41.02 -8.41
N ASP A 72 2.31 40.40 -7.57
CA ASP A 72 1.35 41.06 -6.69
C ASP A 72 1.87 40.96 -5.26
N ILE A 73 2.18 42.11 -4.67
CA ILE A 73 2.88 42.23 -3.40
C ILE A 73 2.08 43.12 -2.45
N ALA A 74 1.99 42.71 -1.18
CA ALA A 74 1.34 43.53 -0.16
C ALA A 74 1.98 43.38 1.22
N CYS A 75 2.11 44.53 1.90
CA CYS A 75 2.36 44.64 3.33
C CYS A 75 1.26 45.51 3.97
N PRO A 76 0.06 44.93 4.18
CA PRO A 76 -1.10 45.66 4.68
C PRO A 76 -1.06 45.81 6.21
N THR A 77 -1.74 46.82 6.77
CA THR A 77 -1.74 47.00 8.24
C THR A 77 -2.69 46.07 9.00
N LYS A 78 -3.74 45.55 8.34
CA LYS A 78 -4.84 44.78 8.96
C LYS A 78 -5.00 43.36 8.43
N SER A 79 -4.17 42.92 7.48
CA SER A 79 -4.20 41.58 6.92
C SER A 79 -2.79 41.00 6.85
N LYS A 80 -2.66 39.79 6.29
CA LYS A 80 -1.37 39.12 6.16
C LYS A 80 -0.60 39.71 4.98
N ASN A 81 0.72 39.72 5.08
CA ASN A 81 1.56 39.99 3.91
C ASN A 81 1.35 38.89 2.86
N HIS A 82 1.49 39.23 1.57
CA HIS A 82 1.47 38.24 0.50
C HIS A 82 2.43 38.61 -0.64
N VAL A 83 2.87 37.57 -1.34
CA VAL A 83 3.57 37.64 -2.61
C VAL A 83 2.94 36.60 -3.52
N ILE A 84 2.31 37.05 -4.60
CA ILE A 84 1.70 36.19 -5.61
C ILE A 84 2.44 36.45 -6.92
N VAL A 85 3.05 35.40 -7.47
CA VAL A 85 3.71 35.45 -8.77
C VAL A 85 2.82 34.76 -9.78
N SER A 86 2.50 35.44 -10.87
CA SER A 86 1.76 34.86 -12.00
C SER A 86 2.55 35.05 -13.30
N GLN A 87 2.54 34.02 -14.13
CA GLN A 87 3.15 34.02 -15.45
C GLN A 87 2.26 33.26 -16.43
N GLY A 88 2.34 33.59 -17.72
CA GLY A 88 1.63 32.80 -18.73
C GLY A 88 2.05 31.33 -18.70
N ALA A 89 1.13 30.40 -18.99
CA ALA A 89 1.42 28.95 -19.00
C ALA A 89 2.59 28.58 -19.95
N ASP A 90 2.84 29.41 -20.96
CA ASP A 90 3.91 29.28 -21.95
C ASP A 90 5.20 30.03 -21.59
N ALA A 91 5.41 30.38 -20.31
CA ALA A 91 6.60 31.12 -19.89
C ALA A 91 7.89 30.35 -20.21
N ALA A 92 8.76 30.96 -21.03
CA ALA A 92 10.11 30.46 -21.28
C ALA A 92 11.05 30.65 -20.08
N SER A 93 10.54 31.23 -18.99
CA SER A 93 11.31 31.61 -17.80
C SER A 93 10.68 30.99 -16.55
N ALA A 94 11.53 30.58 -15.61
CA ALA A 94 11.14 30.14 -14.28
C ALA A 94 11.35 31.30 -13.31
N VAL A 95 10.36 31.54 -12.44
CA VAL A 95 10.43 32.54 -11.38
C VAL A 95 10.49 31.81 -10.05
N SER A 96 11.46 32.16 -9.23
CA SER A 96 11.55 31.78 -7.82
C SER A 96 11.68 33.05 -6.99
N TYR A 97 11.22 33.03 -5.75
CA TYR A 97 11.41 34.17 -4.86
C TYR A 97 11.71 33.73 -3.43
N GLN A 98 12.26 34.64 -2.65
CA GLN A 98 12.28 34.54 -1.20
C GLN A 98 11.76 35.84 -0.60
N ALA A 99 11.09 35.76 0.54
CA ALA A 99 10.59 36.93 1.25
C ALA A 99 10.91 36.87 2.74
N ARG A 100 11.12 38.04 3.35
CA ARG A 100 11.25 38.22 4.79
C ARG A 100 10.53 39.50 5.22
N SER A 101 10.24 39.62 6.51
CA SER A 101 9.61 40.83 7.07
C SER A 101 10.25 41.23 8.39
N GLY A 102 10.38 42.53 8.62
CA GLY A 102 10.93 43.09 9.86
C GLY A 102 12.33 42.57 10.23
N GLY A 103 13.18 42.28 9.24
CA GLY A 103 14.51 41.70 9.45
C GLY A 103 14.52 40.21 9.86
N GLY A 104 13.40 39.51 9.73
CA GLY A 104 13.29 38.07 10.00
C GLY A 104 14.04 37.18 8.99
N ALA A 105 13.86 35.86 9.13
CA ALA A 105 14.45 34.88 8.23
C ALA A 105 13.83 34.94 6.82
N TRP A 106 14.62 34.66 5.80
CA TRP A 106 14.15 34.46 4.43
C TRP A 106 13.36 33.16 4.33
N LEU A 107 12.15 33.25 3.76
CA LEU A 107 11.31 32.11 3.40
C LEU A 107 11.38 31.92 1.89
N VAL A 108 11.73 30.72 1.43
CA VAL A 108 11.82 30.38 0.00
C VAL A 108 10.45 30.02 -0.54
N ASP A 109 10.05 30.67 -1.64
CA ASP A 109 8.75 30.56 -2.31
C ASP A 109 7.54 30.69 -1.36
N ALA A 110 7.73 31.44 -0.28
CA ALA A 110 6.75 31.71 0.75
C ALA A 110 6.89 33.14 1.28
N CYS A 111 5.81 33.66 1.89
CA CYS A 111 5.77 35.00 2.44
C CYS A 111 5.44 34.97 3.94
N PRO A 112 6.18 35.69 4.80
CA PRO A 112 5.88 35.73 6.23
C PRO A 112 4.59 36.51 6.50
N GLU A 113 3.64 35.90 7.19
CA GLU A 113 2.30 36.46 7.37
C GLU A 113 2.22 37.79 8.14
N LYS A 114 3.25 38.13 8.94
CA LYS A 114 3.27 39.26 9.87
C LYS A 114 4.59 40.02 9.81
N ASN A 115 4.67 41.12 10.55
CA ASN A 115 5.80 42.06 10.62
C ASN A 115 5.99 42.86 9.32
N ASN A 116 6.80 43.91 9.43
CA ASN A 116 6.95 44.94 8.42
C ASN A 116 8.28 45.69 8.64
N PRO A 117 8.93 46.23 7.59
CA PRO A 117 8.54 46.19 6.17
C PRO A 117 8.69 44.78 5.57
N LEU A 118 8.13 44.57 4.37
CA LEU A 118 8.26 43.34 3.58
C LEU A 118 9.41 43.49 2.56
N GLU A 119 10.32 42.53 2.53
CA GLU A 119 11.43 42.47 1.58
C GLU A 119 11.34 41.19 0.75
N ILE A 120 11.50 41.33 -0.56
CA ILE A 120 11.31 40.25 -1.53
C ILE A 120 12.49 40.25 -2.50
N GLU A 121 13.09 39.08 -2.71
CA GLU A 121 14.10 38.84 -3.73
C GLU A 121 13.59 37.78 -4.71
N ALA A 122 13.37 38.18 -5.95
CA ALA A 122 12.92 37.29 -7.03
C ALA A 122 14.07 37.03 -8.01
N SER A 123 14.21 35.78 -8.46
CA SER A 123 15.12 35.40 -9.54
C SER A 123 14.32 34.88 -10.72
N ILE A 124 14.58 35.46 -11.90
CA ILE A 124 13.98 35.05 -13.17
C ILE A 124 15.07 34.39 -14.00
N ALA A 125 14.98 33.08 -14.20
CA ALA A 125 15.94 32.30 -14.99
C ALA A 125 15.26 31.67 -16.20
N SER A 126 16.02 31.11 -17.15
CA SER A 126 15.44 30.25 -18.18
C SER A 126 14.64 29.12 -17.53
N ALA A 127 13.44 28.85 -18.01
CA ALA A 127 12.68 27.69 -17.56
C ALA A 127 13.52 26.43 -17.83
N PRO A 128 13.69 25.52 -16.86
CA PRO A 128 14.41 24.29 -17.10
C PRO A 128 13.76 23.54 -18.26
N ALA A 129 14.58 22.85 -19.05
CA ALA A 129 14.13 22.11 -20.23
C ALA A 129 13.01 21.12 -19.87
N VAL A 130 13.12 20.52 -18.68
CA VAL A 130 12.10 19.68 -18.05
C VAL A 130 11.72 20.30 -16.71
N THR A 131 10.46 20.67 -16.56
CA THR A 131 9.93 21.33 -15.35
C THR A 131 9.38 20.36 -14.36
N ALA A 132 9.04 19.13 -14.76
CA ALA A 132 8.64 18.09 -13.85
C ALA A 132 8.90 16.67 -14.38
N ILE A 133 9.14 15.72 -13.46
CA ILE A 133 9.29 14.28 -13.71
C ILE A 133 8.45 13.54 -12.67
N ARG A 134 7.65 12.59 -13.15
CA ARG A 134 6.87 11.63 -12.38
C ARG A 134 7.16 10.26 -12.94
N LEU A 135 7.26 9.23 -12.11
CA LEU A 135 7.18 7.86 -12.63
C LEU A 135 6.03 7.11 -12.01
N ARG A 136 5.63 6.05 -12.69
CA ARG A 136 4.60 5.08 -12.36
C ARG A 136 5.15 3.70 -12.72
N THR A 137 4.66 2.66 -12.09
CA THR A 137 4.94 1.28 -12.51
C THR A 137 3.89 0.89 -13.53
N GLY A 138 4.29 0.48 -14.74
CA GLY A 138 3.34 -0.04 -15.73
C GLY A 138 2.81 -1.42 -15.35
N THR A 139 3.63 -2.19 -14.64
CA THR A 139 3.34 -3.51 -14.05
C THR A 139 4.14 -3.62 -12.75
N GLY A 140 3.65 -4.35 -11.75
CA GLY A 140 4.34 -4.45 -10.45
C GLY A 140 3.67 -5.38 -9.46
N LEU A 141 4.41 -5.75 -8.41
CA LEU A 141 3.92 -6.51 -7.27
C LEU A 141 3.37 -5.56 -6.20
N ALA A 142 2.32 -6.00 -5.49
CA ALA A 142 1.63 -5.13 -4.54
C ALA A 142 2.52 -4.83 -3.35
N ILE A 143 2.62 -3.55 -3.00
CA ILE A 143 3.35 -3.08 -1.84
C ILE A 143 2.44 -2.23 -0.95
N ARG A 144 2.65 -2.37 0.34
CA ARG A 144 2.10 -1.50 1.38
C ARG A 144 3.17 -0.54 1.88
N SER A 145 2.80 0.73 2.01
CA SER A 145 3.63 1.75 2.66
C SER A 145 3.90 1.39 4.13
N ALA A 146 4.80 2.11 4.79
CA ALA A 146 5.11 1.87 6.20
C ALA A 146 3.88 2.07 7.11
N ALA A 147 2.93 2.91 6.69
CA ALA A 147 1.66 3.14 7.36
C ALA A 147 0.58 2.07 7.02
N GLY A 148 0.92 1.02 6.28
CA GLY A 148 0.03 -0.11 5.98
C GLY A 148 -0.93 0.10 4.80
N GLY A 149 -0.99 1.31 4.24
CA GLY A 149 -1.78 1.65 3.06
C GLY A 149 -1.21 0.99 1.79
N VAL A 150 -2.08 0.48 0.93
CA VAL A 150 -1.69 -0.12 -0.36
C VAL A 150 -1.32 1.02 -1.30
N VAL A 151 -0.15 0.96 -1.90
CA VAL A 151 0.30 1.97 -2.85
C VAL A 151 -0.38 1.69 -4.18
N ASP A 152 -1.24 2.60 -4.62
CA ASP A 152 -1.90 2.53 -5.92
C ASP A 152 -0.86 2.83 -7.02
N TYR A 153 -0.64 1.86 -7.91
CA TYR A 153 0.31 1.95 -9.02
C TYR A 153 -0.04 3.03 -10.06
N THR A 154 -1.30 3.45 -10.10
CA THR A 154 -1.77 4.50 -11.01
C THR A 154 -1.40 5.90 -10.51
N GLN A 155 -1.11 6.05 -9.21
CA GLN A 155 -0.63 7.31 -8.68
C GLN A 155 0.82 7.55 -9.09
N PRO A 156 1.20 8.81 -9.41
CA PRO A 156 2.58 9.14 -9.64
C PRO A 156 3.37 8.79 -8.39
N ILE A 157 4.26 7.82 -8.55
CA ILE A 157 5.16 7.32 -7.51
C ILE A 157 6.05 8.48 -7.04
N TRP A 158 6.34 9.46 -7.91
CA TRP A 158 7.19 10.60 -7.60
C TRP A 158 6.63 11.89 -8.20
N ALA A 159 6.63 13.02 -7.48
CA ALA A 159 6.35 14.35 -8.02
C ALA A 159 7.33 15.39 -7.45
N LEU A 160 7.42 16.54 -8.11
CA LEU A 160 8.60 17.41 -8.04
C LEU A 160 8.85 18.16 -6.73
N VAL A 161 7.83 18.35 -5.92
CA VAL A 161 7.93 19.10 -4.68
C VAL A 161 6.80 18.58 -3.80
N GLY A 162 7.16 18.00 -2.66
CA GLY A 162 6.22 17.37 -1.74
C GLY A 162 6.91 16.21 -1.00
N ASP A 163 6.59 16.04 0.28
CA ASP A 163 7.14 15.03 1.17
C ASP A 163 6.93 13.61 0.63
N TYR A 164 7.76 13.14 -0.30
CA TYR A 164 7.82 11.71 -0.66
C TYR A 164 8.88 10.97 0.16
N VAL A 165 9.51 11.66 1.11
CA VAL A 165 10.40 11.06 2.10
C VAL A 165 9.54 10.32 3.14
N ASP A 166 9.82 9.04 3.30
CA ASP A 166 9.28 8.19 4.35
C ASP A 166 10.43 7.63 5.19
N GLY A 167 10.96 8.48 6.07
CA GLY A 167 12.21 8.23 6.79
C GLY A 167 13.37 8.03 5.81
N ILE A 168 13.92 6.81 5.77
CA ILE A 168 15.01 6.45 4.85
C ILE A 168 14.52 6.07 3.44
N GLY A 169 13.21 5.90 3.22
CA GLY A 169 12.63 5.42 1.97
C GLY A 169 11.79 6.44 1.21
N SER A 170 10.99 5.94 0.27
CA SER A 170 9.97 6.63 -0.51
C SER A 170 8.58 6.36 0.09
N ARG A 171 7.67 7.34 0.05
CA ARG A 171 6.24 7.11 0.33
C ARG A 171 5.56 6.23 -0.73
N CYS A 172 6.17 6.13 -1.91
CA CYS A 172 5.70 5.31 -3.02
C CYS A 172 6.83 4.33 -3.43
N PRO A 173 6.97 3.20 -2.71
CA PRO A 173 7.83 2.09 -3.08
C PRO A 173 7.30 1.31 -4.29
N ALA A 174 8.17 0.61 -5.01
CA ALA A 174 7.81 -0.32 -6.09
C ALA A 174 8.52 -1.68 -5.93
N ALA A 175 7.90 -2.77 -6.42
CA ALA A 175 8.45 -4.12 -6.36
C ALA A 175 8.19 -4.84 -7.68
N PHE A 176 9.22 -5.55 -8.13
CA PHE A 176 9.26 -6.31 -9.37
C PHE A 176 9.71 -7.73 -9.09
N ARG A 177 9.49 -8.63 -10.05
CA ARG A 177 10.08 -9.96 -10.00
C ARG A 177 11.46 -9.90 -10.65
N VAL A 178 12.42 -10.62 -10.10
CA VAL A 178 13.72 -10.85 -10.75
C VAL A 178 13.47 -11.44 -12.15
N GLY A 179 14.12 -10.85 -13.16
CA GLY A 179 13.99 -11.27 -14.56
C GLY A 179 12.71 -10.83 -15.29
N SER A 180 11.79 -10.07 -14.68
CA SER A 180 10.69 -9.47 -15.46
C SER A 180 11.18 -8.33 -16.35
N ALA A 181 10.49 -8.10 -17.48
CA ALA A 181 10.72 -6.92 -18.30
C ALA A 181 10.14 -5.71 -17.58
N ASP A 182 10.97 -5.07 -16.74
CA ASP A 182 10.51 -4.01 -15.85
C ASP A 182 10.37 -2.70 -16.62
N VAL A 183 9.13 -2.41 -17.00
CA VAL A 183 8.78 -1.14 -17.65
C VAL A 183 8.19 -0.19 -16.60
N LEU A 184 8.99 0.82 -16.26
CA LEU A 184 8.53 1.98 -15.52
C LEU A 184 7.90 2.95 -16.53
N GLN A 185 6.74 3.52 -16.22
CA GLN A 185 6.18 4.63 -16.99
C GLN A 185 6.69 5.95 -16.41
N LEU A 186 7.42 6.73 -17.22
CA LEU A 186 7.99 8.02 -16.84
C LEU A 186 7.19 9.14 -17.51
N THR A 187 6.42 9.89 -16.73
CA THR A 187 5.76 11.11 -17.19
C THR A 187 6.62 12.33 -16.89
N TRP A 188 7.02 13.09 -17.90
CA TRP A 188 7.81 14.30 -17.73
C TRP A 188 7.20 15.47 -18.49
N TYR A 189 7.49 16.68 -18.02
CA TYR A 189 6.92 17.92 -18.52
C TYR A 189 8.00 18.69 -19.26
N ALA A 190 7.95 18.65 -20.59
CA ALA A 190 8.91 19.33 -21.44
C ALA A 190 8.45 20.77 -21.73
N ASN A 191 9.38 21.71 -21.74
CA ASN A 191 9.06 23.06 -22.19
C ASN A 191 8.93 23.11 -23.73
N LYS A 192 8.39 24.23 -24.25
CA LYS A 192 8.19 24.43 -25.70
C LYS A 192 9.50 24.38 -26.51
N ALA A 193 10.65 24.70 -25.89
CA ALA A 193 11.95 24.66 -26.55
C ALA A 193 12.45 23.24 -26.83
N LEU A 194 11.87 22.22 -26.17
CA LEU A 194 12.12 20.81 -26.47
C LEU A 194 11.17 20.23 -27.52
N ALA A 195 10.07 20.90 -27.85
CA ALA A 195 9.05 20.37 -28.76
C ALA A 195 9.65 20.03 -30.14
N GLY A 196 9.41 18.79 -30.61
CA GLY A 196 9.91 18.28 -31.88
C GLY A 196 11.34 17.72 -31.85
N LYS A 197 12.07 17.88 -30.73
CA LYS A 197 13.42 17.35 -30.58
C LYS A 197 13.40 15.89 -30.12
N LYS A 198 14.41 15.13 -30.56
CA LYS A 198 14.61 13.75 -30.10
C LYS A 198 15.33 13.75 -28.77
N CYS A 199 14.65 13.26 -27.73
CA CYS A 199 15.13 13.30 -26.35
C CYS A 199 15.20 11.90 -25.75
N THR A 200 16.20 11.68 -24.89
CA THR A 200 16.31 10.52 -24.01
C THR A 200 16.49 11.04 -22.59
N LEU A 201 15.73 10.47 -21.64
CA LEU A 201 15.88 10.79 -20.22
C LEU A 201 16.57 9.64 -19.50
N LYS A 202 17.61 9.97 -18.72
CA LYS A 202 18.41 9.01 -17.96
C LYS A 202 18.44 9.37 -16.49
N GLY A 203 18.23 8.39 -15.62
CA GLY A 203 18.31 8.52 -14.17
C GLY A 203 19.60 7.91 -13.64
N TYR A 204 20.33 8.68 -12.83
CA TYR A 204 21.58 8.29 -12.20
C TYR A 204 21.42 8.20 -10.68
N LEU A 205 21.82 7.08 -10.10
CA LEU A 205 21.90 6.89 -8.64
C LEU A 205 23.37 6.78 -8.25
N ALA A 206 23.84 7.66 -7.36
CA ALA A 206 25.25 7.72 -6.95
C ALA A 206 26.24 7.74 -8.14
N GLY A 207 25.86 8.42 -9.23
CA GLY A 207 26.68 8.55 -10.45
C GLY A 207 26.56 7.39 -11.45
N ALA A 208 25.91 6.29 -11.10
CA ALA A 208 25.66 5.17 -12.01
C ALA A 208 24.29 5.32 -12.70
N GLU A 209 24.23 5.09 -14.02
CA GLU A 209 22.98 5.07 -14.77
C GLU A 209 22.14 3.86 -14.36
N VAL A 210 20.95 4.09 -13.82
CA VAL A 210 20.05 3.03 -13.34
C VAL A 210 18.74 2.96 -14.09
N ILE A 211 18.31 4.07 -14.73
CA ILE A 211 17.05 4.16 -15.49
C ILE A 211 17.33 4.86 -16.82
N SER A 212 16.78 4.38 -17.93
CA SER A 212 16.82 5.08 -19.22
C SER A 212 15.50 4.89 -19.97
N THR A 213 15.06 5.95 -20.65
CA THR A 213 13.98 5.83 -21.65
C THR A 213 14.52 5.40 -23.00
N ALA A 214 13.62 4.96 -23.88
CA ALA A 214 13.89 5.02 -25.31
C ALA A 214 14.01 6.49 -25.77
N GLN A 215 14.60 6.71 -26.96
CA GLN A 215 14.58 8.02 -27.59
C GLN A 215 13.15 8.33 -28.08
N ILE A 216 12.60 9.46 -27.67
CA ILE A 216 11.26 9.92 -28.06
C ILE A 216 11.31 11.33 -28.64
N THR A 217 10.36 11.67 -29.52
CA THR A 217 10.17 13.05 -29.97
C THR A 217 9.38 13.79 -28.91
N ALA A 218 9.99 14.79 -28.25
CA ALA A 218 9.36 15.50 -27.16
C ALA A 218 8.20 16.38 -27.65
N VAL A 219 7.10 16.40 -26.89
CA VAL A 219 5.99 17.35 -27.06
C VAL A 219 6.00 18.37 -25.92
N ALA A 220 5.57 19.61 -26.20
CA ALA A 220 5.43 20.61 -25.13
C ALA A 220 4.37 20.18 -24.12
N GLY A 221 4.64 20.33 -22.83
CA GLY A 221 3.77 19.89 -21.75
C GLY A 221 4.07 18.46 -21.28
N ALA A 222 3.04 17.81 -20.74
CA ALA A 222 3.17 16.46 -20.17
C ALA A 222 3.27 15.39 -21.25
N GLN A 223 4.21 14.47 -21.08
CA GLN A 223 4.35 13.28 -21.93
C GLN A 223 4.82 12.08 -21.12
N THR A 224 4.41 10.89 -21.53
CA THR A 224 4.78 9.63 -20.87
C THR A 224 5.63 8.79 -21.80
N SER A 225 6.70 8.22 -21.25
CA SER A 225 7.62 7.32 -21.95
C SER A 225 7.91 6.09 -21.12
N ASP A 226 8.06 4.95 -21.76
CA ASP A 226 8.57 3.74 -21.11
C ASP A 226 10.05 3.92 -20.76
N ALA A 227 10.35 3.68 -19.49
CA ALA A 227 11.68 3.70 -18.92
C ALA A 227 12.04 2.29 -18.45
N ARG A 228 13.29 1.91 -18.72
CA ARG A 228 13.84 0.60 -18.36
C ARG A 228 14.93 0.79 -17.32
N VAL A 229 15.01 -0.16 -16.40
CA VAL A 229 16.18 -0.29 -15.54
C VAL A 229 17.32 -0.86 -16.37
N THR A 230 18.48 -0.19 -16.33
CA THR A 230 19.58 -0.43 -17.28
C THR A 230 20.32 -1.74 -17.05
N ALA A 231 20.36 -2.22 -15.80
CA ALA A 231 20.95 -3.51 -15.46
C ALA A 231 19.88 -4.60 -15.50
N ALA A 232 20.20 -5.73 -16.15
CA ALA A 232 19.44 -6.95 -15.96
C ALA A 232 19.61 -7.41 -14.50
N ILE A 233 18.50 -7.55 -13.78
CA ILE A 233 18.52 -7.93 -12.37
C ILE A 233 18.13 -9.40 -12.28
N GLY A 234 19.15 -10.25 -12.05
CA GLY A 234 19.03 -11.71 -11.91
C GLY A 234 19.03 -12.21 -10.46
N VAL A 235 19.12 -11.30 -9.48
CA VAL A 235 19.19 -11.58 -8.04
C VAL A 235 18.32 -10.58 -7.28
N LEU A 236 18.11 -10.78 -5.98
CA LEU A 236 17.49 -9.76 -5.15
C LEU A 236 18.23 -8.43 -5.32
N LYS A 237 17.51 -7.35 -5.57
CA LYS A 237 18.09 -6.02 -5.71
C LYS A 237 17.22 -4.96 -5.07
N GLN A 238 17.83 -3.95 -4.46
CA GLN A 238 17.16 -2.69 -4.16
C GLN A 238 17.82 -1.51 -4.86
N LEU A 239 17.00 -0.53 -5.24
CA LEU A 239 17.42 0.81 -5.62
C LEU A 239 16.71 1.82 -4.71
N VAL A 240 17.47 2.44 -3.81
CA VAL A 240 16.94 3.43 -2.87
C VAL A 240 17.83 4.66 -2.89
N GLY A 241 17.21 5.84 -3.07
CA GLY A 241 17.91 7.12 -2.99
C GLY A 241 17.43 8.13 -4.03
N ASP A 242 18.17 9.24 -4.15
CA ASP A 242 17.77 10.34 -5.02
C ASP A 242 18.36 10.17 -6.41
N ILE A 243 17.50 10.09 -7.41
CA ILE A 243 17.89 10.05 -8.82
C ILE A 243 18.23 11.45 -9.31
N GLU A 244 19.43 11.59 -9.85
CA GLU A 244 19.82 12.70 -10.71
C GLU A 244 19.36 12.41 -12.13
N TRP A 245 18.50 13.26 -12.68
CA TRP A 245 18.03 13.12 -14.05
C TRP A 245 18.92 13.88 -15.03
N ARG A 246 19.25 13.26 -16.16
CA ARG A 246 19.94 13.89 -17.28
C ARG A 246 19.12 13.76 -18.55
N LEU A 247 18.93 14.87 -19.24
CA LEU A 247 18.28 14.93 -20.55
C LEU A 247 19.35 14.92 -21.63
N ILE A 248 19.20 14.04 -22.63
CA ILE A 248 20.04 13.98 -23.82
C ILE A 248 19.20 14.39 -25.02
N GLU A 249 19.60 15.44 -25.71
CA GLU A 249 18.96 15.95 -26.93
C GLU A 249 19.77 15.53 -28.16
N GLY A 250 19.30 14.51 -28.89
CA GLY A 250 20.00 13.98 -30.07
C GLY A 250 21.43 13.50 -29.74
N THR A 251 22.43 14.10 -30.38
CA THR A 251 23.87 13.82 -30.15
C THR A 251 24.53 14.83 -29.20
N SER A 252 23.75 15.71 -28.58
CA SER A 252 24.26 16.74 -27.67
C SER A 252 24.79 16.14 -26.37
N ALA A 253 25.65 16.89 -25.69
CA ALA A 253 26.10 16.52 -24.34
C ALA A 253 24.88 16.42 -23.38
N PRO A 254 24.87 15.44 -22.45
CA PRO A 254 23.80 15.34 -21.46
C PRO A 254 23.71 16.60 -20.58
N VAL A 255 22.49 17.06 -20.34
CA VAL A 255 22.20 18.18 -19.43
C VAL A 255 21.62 17.63 -18.14
N THR A 256 22.29 17.88 -17.02
CA THR A 256 21.76 17.54 -15.69
C THR A 256 20.59 18.46 -15.36
N LEU A 257 19.45 17.86 -15.02
CA LEU A 257 18.25 18.56 -14.61
C LEU A 257 18.36 18.91 -13.12
N ALA A 258 17.86 20.07 -12.73
CA ALA A 258 17.80 20.47 -11.31
C ALA A 258 16.84 19.57 -10.50
N VAL A 259 15.92 18.90 -11.19
CA VAL A 259 14.94 17.99 -10.63
C VAL A 259 15.61 16.70 -10.15
N ARG A 260 15.26 16.29 -8.93
CA ARG A 260 15.59 14.97 -8.38
C ARG A 260 14.34 14.19 -8.03
N SER A 261 14.43 12.87 -7.99
CA SER A 261 13.34 11.99 -7.56
C SER A 261 13.83 10.92 -6.59
N ARG A 262 13.25 10.85 -5.39
CA ARG A 262 13.56 9.81 -4.40
C ARG A 262 12.93 8.49 -4.80
N ILE A 263 13.71 7.51 -5.23
CA ILE A 263 13.21 6.17 -5.59
C ILE A 263 13.37 5.17 -4.43
N GLU A 264 12.48 4.18 -4.39
CA GLU A 264 12.59 2.97 -3.57
C GLU A 264 12.00 1.81 -4.38
N ILE A 265 12.85 0.97 -4.96
CA ILE A 265 12.46 -0.12 -5.84
C ILE A 265 13.10 -1.43 -5.37
N TYR A 266 12.33 -2.51 -5.32
CA TYR A 266 12.75 -3.84 -4.92
C TYR A 266 12.57 -4.85 -6.05
N TRP A 267 13.53 -5.76 -6.20
CA TRP A 267 13.41 -6.94 -7.05
C TRP A 267 13.37 -8.18 -6.17
N LEU A 268 12.25 -8.89 -6.25
CA LEU A 268 11.94 -10.07 -5.44
C LEU A 268 12.10 -11.34 -6.29
N LEU A 269 12.51 -12.44 -5.67
CA LEU A 269 12.78 -13.69 -6.41
C LEU A 269 11.51 -14.29 -7.03
N ASP A 270 10.36 -14.06 -6.41
CA ASP A 270 9.05 -14.49 -6.91
C ASP A 270 7.93 -13.62 -6.29
N THR A 271 6.67 -13.88 -6.65
CA THR A 271 5.52 -13.29 -5.99
C THR A 271 5.53 -13.62 -4.49
N PRO A 272 5.39 -12.61 -3.62
CA PRO A 272 5.24 -12.77 -2.19
C PRO A 272 4.15 -13.78 -1.85
N LYS A 273 4.38 -14.58 -0.80
CA LYS A 273 3.43 -15.64 -0.42
C LYS A 273 2.09 -15.07 0.06
N THR A 274 1.06 -15.91 0.09
CA THR A 274 -0.35 -15.56 0.36
C THR A 274 -0.59 -14.77 1.65
N MET A 275 0.30 -14.89 2.63
CA MET A 275 0.30 -14.05 3.84
C MET A 275 0.51 -12.55 3.55
N PHE A 276 1.11 -12.24 2.40
CA PHE A 276 1.22 -10.92 1.79
C PHE A 276 0.29 -10.77 0.58
N SER A 277 -0.85 -11.48 0.54
CA SER A 277 -1.85 -11.36 -0.54
C SER A 277 -2.35 -9.95 -0.76
N ALA A 278 -2.27 -9.10 0.26
CA ALA A 278 -2.60 -7.70 0.16
C ALA A 278 -1.38 -6.78 -0.10
N GLY A 279 -0.25 -7.35 -0.49
CA GLY A 279 1.02 -6.68 -0.76
C GLY A 279 2.05 -6.85 0.35
N VAL A 280 3.32 -6.73 0.01
CA VAL A 280 4.44 -6.80 0.97
C VAL A 280 4.59 -5.47 1.68
N TRP A 281 4.89 -5.51 2.97
CA TRP A 281 5.14 -4.30 3.74
C TRP A 281 6.54 -3.77 3.44
N THR A 282 6.64 -2.49 3.11
CA THR A 282 7.94 -1.81 2.95
C THR A 282 8.82 -1.94 4.18
N THR A 283 8.25 -1.85 5.39
CA THR A 283 9.02 -2.01 6.63
C THR A 283 9.74 -3.36 6.69
N VAL A 284 9.13 -4.43 6.16
CA VAL A 284 9.77 -5.75 6.04
C VAL A 284 10.92 -5.68 5.04
N LEU A 285 10.67 -5.17 3.83
CA LEU A 285 11.68 -5.10 2.77
C LEU A 285 12.88 -4.23 3.19
N ARG A 286 12.63 -3.03 3.74
CA ARG A 286 13.66 -2.12 4.29
C ARG A 286 14.51 -2.79 5.37
N ARG A 287 13.93 -3.70 6.15
CA ARG A 287 14.66 -4.44 7.20
C ARG A 287 15.46 -5.60 6.64
N LEU A 288 14.98 -6.26 5.59
CA LEU A 288 15.64 -7.43 4.99
C LEU A 288 16.76 -7.07 4.02
N PHE A 289 16.53 -6.10 3.12
CA PHE A 289 17.44 -5.81 2.01
C PHE A 289 18.86 -5.39 2.40
N PRO A 290 19.13 -4.75 3.55
CA PRO A 290 20.50 -4.58 4.01
C PRO A 290 21.30 -5.88 4.13
N ALA A 291 20.64 -7.02 4.35
CA ALA A 291 21.26 -8.34 4.45
C ALA A 291 21.12 -9.19 3.17
N VAL A 292 20.17 -8.90 2.27
CA VAL A 292 19.84 -9.75 1.11
C VAL A 292 20.08 -9.12 -0.26
N ASP A 293 20.52 -7.85 -0.34
CA ASP A 293 20.85 -7.22 -1.63
C ASP A 293 21.97 -7.98 -2.35
N GLY A 294 21.71 -8.38 -3.59
CA GLY A 294 22.62 -9.21 -4.39
C GLY A 294 22.49 -10.72 -4.16
N CYS A 295 21.63 -11.19 -3.26
CA CYS A 295 21.48 -12.62 -2.99
C CYS A 295 20.61 -13.35 -4.02
N ASP A 296 21.01 -14.58 -4.36
CA ASP A 296 20.12 -15.58 -4.97
C ASP A 296 19.21 -16.24 -3.91
N ALA A 297 18.41 -17.21 -4.33
CA ALA A 297 17.47 -17.90 -3.44
C ALA A 297 18.14 -18.67 -2.29
N GLY A 298 19.32 -19.25 -2.49
CA GLY A 298 20.04 -19.99 -1.44
C GLY A 298 20.64 -19.04 -0.41
N ALA A 299 21.40 -18.06 -0.90
CA ALA A 299 22.02 -17.02 -0.09
C ALA A 299 20.97 -16.20 0.67
N ALA A 300 19.82 -15.88 0.06
CA ALA A 300 18.74 -15.16 0.73
C ALA A 300 18.16 -15.94 1.91
N ARG A 301 17.99 -17.27 1.80
CA ARG A 301 17.51 -18.09 2.92
C ARG A 301 18.48 -18.07 4.10
N ALA A 302 19.78 -18.22 3.82
CA ALA A 302 20.82 -18.13 4.84
C ALA A 302 20.83 -16.73 5.49
N ALA A 303 20.85 -15.67 4.68
CA ALA A 303 20.92 -14.28 5.16
C ALA A 303 19.68 -13.87 5.99
N VAL A 304 18.47 -14.28 5.59
CA VAL A 304 17.25 -14.01 6.38
C VAL A 304 17.27 -14.77 7.71
N THR A 305 17.72 -16.03 7.71
CA THR A 305 17.85 -16.83 8.93
C THR A 305 18.85 -16.20 9.87
N ASP A 306 19.99 -15.76 9.35
CA ASP A 306 21.01 -15.04 10.10
C ASP A 306 20.51 -13.70 10.65
N ALA A 307 19.75 -12.94 9.84
CA ALA A 307 19.17 -11.68 10.25
C ALA A 307 18.14 -11.86 11.39
N CYS A 308 17.32 -12.92 11.34
CA CYS A 308 16.41 -13.25 12.44
C CYS A 308 17.16 -13.63 13.73
N PHE A 309 18.28 -14.38 13.60
CA PHE A 309 19.11 -14.78 14.73
C PHE A 309 19.91 -13.61 15.34
N ARG A 310 20.49 -12.72 14.52
CA ARG A 310 21.42 -11.66 14.99
C ARG A 310 20.84 -10.26 14.97
N ASN A 311 20.19 -9.88 13.87
CA ASN A 311 19.97 -8.47 13.54
C ASN A 311 18.64 -7.93 14.05
N PHE A 312 17.72 -8.79 14.45
CA PHE A 312 16.39 -8.37 14.91
C PHE A 312 16.31 -8.12 16.43
N GLY A 313 17.43 -8.23 17.15
CA GLY A 313 17.49 -7.90 18.57
C GLY A 313 16.54 -8.78 19.39
N ARG A 314 16.57 -10.09 19.12
CA ARG A 314 15.75 -11.09 19.81
C ARG A 314 16.60 -11.88 20.79
N ALA A 315 15.99 -12.25 21.92
CA ALA A 315 16.55 -13.09 22.95
C ALA A 315 15.58 -14.23 23.27
N TYR A 316 16.11 -15.42 23.49
CA TYR A 316 15.29 -16.59 23.78
C TYR A 316 14.60 -16.45 25.15
N ASP A 317 13.33 -16.83 25.23
CA ASP A 317 12.61 -16.98 26.50
C ASP A 317 13.13 -18.21 27.24
N THR A 318 14.09 -17.97 28.12
CA THR A 318 14.72 -18.97 28.99
C THR A 318 13.86 -19.34 30.19
N ASP A 319 12.70 -18.71 30.41
CA ASP A 319 11.89 -18.95 31.60
C ASP A 319 10.73 -19.90 31.32
N SER A 320 9.94 -19.62 30.28
CA SER A 320 8.72 -20.38 29.99
C SER A 320 8.74 -21.11 28.64
N GLY A 321 9.54 -20.60 27.70
CA GLY A 321 9.56 -21.07 26.31
C GLY A 321 8.25 -20.80 25.55
N ALA A 322 7.41 -19.88 26.02
CA ALA A 322 6.13 -19.56 25.39
C ALA A 322 6.32 -18.68 24.14
N PRO A 323 5.45 -18.82 23.11
CA PRO A 323 5.52 -17.95 21.94
C PRO A 323 4.94 -16.57 22.26
N TYR A 324 5.61 -15.53 21.78
CA TYR A 324 5.19 -14.13 21.96
C TYR A 324 4.54 -13.55 20.70
N PHE A 325 4.96 -14.04 19.54
CA PHE A 325 4.58 -13.49 18.23
C PHE A 325 3.76 -14.47 17.41
N LEU A 326 3.97 -15.77 17.58
CA LEU A 326 3.10 -16.79 16.97
C LEU A 326 1.72 -16.80 17.66
N VAL A 327 0.65 -16.74 16.86
CA VAL A 327 -0.74 -16.78 17.31
C VAL A 327 -1.44 -18.01 16.74
N GLY A 328 -1.78 -18.95 17.61
CA GLY A 328 -2.34 -20.25 17.19
C GLY A 328 -1.37 -21.03 16.29
N THR A 329 -1.90 -21.78 15.34
CA THR A 329 -1.08 -22.59 14.43
C THR A 329 -0.45 -21.74 13.32
N ASN A 330 -1.17 -20.71 12.84
CA ASN A 330 -0.86 -20.05 11.57
C ASN A 330 -0.80 -18.51 11.64
N GLY A 331 -1.07 -17.88 12.77
CA GLY A 331 -0.99 -16.43 12.89
C GLY A 331 0.42 -15.98 13.30
N PHE A 332 0.87 -14.82 12.82
CA PHE A 332 2.13 -14.21 13.26
C PHE A 332 1.97 -12.70 13.43
N LYS A 333 2.33 -12.19 14.61
CA LYS A 333 2.31 -10.75 14.93
C LYS A 333 3.56 -10.07 14.37
N LEU A 334 3.60 -9.87 13.05
CA LEU A 334 4.79 -9.34 12.37
C LEU A 334 5.18 -7.94 12.87
N ALA A 335 4.21 -7.06 13.12
CA ALA A 335 4.49 -5.72 13.64
C ALA A 335 5.20 -5.78 15.00
N ASP A 336 4.67 -6.60 15.93
CA ASP A 336 5.29 -6.85 17.23
C ASP A 336 6.68 -7.45 17.10
N TYR A 337 6.86 -8.38 16.16
CA TYR A 337 8.16 -8.99 15.90
C TYR A 337 9.16 -8.04 15.23
N LEU A 338 8.72 -6.93 14.64
CA LEU A 338 9.62 -5.90 14.11
C LEU A 338 9.89 -4.76 15.10
N ASP A 339 9.12 -4.69 16.20
CA ASP A 339 9.28 -3.69 17.25
C ASP A 339 10.58 -3.96 18.04
N PRO A 340 11.56 -3.04 18.03
CA PRO A 340 12.80 -3.21 18.79
C PRO A 340 12.58 -3.26 20.31
N ALA A 341 11.45 -2.77 20.83
CA ALA A 341 11.13 -2.83 22.26
C ALA A 341 10.72 -4.24 22.73
N LYS A 342 10.27 -5.12 21.82
CA LYS A 342 9.82 -6.48 22.14
C LYS A 342 10.93 -7.48 21.88
N THR A 343 11.80 -7.69 22.86
CA THR A 343 13.05 -8.46 22.66
C THR A 343 12.92 -9.96 22.87
N ILE A 344 11.89 -10.45 23.58
CA ILE A 344 11.77 -11.87 23.94
C ILE A 344 11.07 -12.66 22.84
N CYS A 345 11.60 -13.84 22.50
CA CYS A 345 11.05 -14.76 21.51
C CYS A 345 11.29 -16.23 21.94
N ASN A 346 10.63 -17.18 21.29
CA ASN A 346 10.99 -18.59 21.40
C ASN A 346 11.29 -19.24 20.03
N CYS A 347 11.45 -20.56 20.00
CA CYS A 347 11.75 -21.31 18.78
C CYS A 347 10.61 -21.26 17.75
N PHE A 348 9.35 -21.21 18.21
CA PHE A 348 8.19 -21.09 17.33
C PHE A 348 8.11 -19.72 16.67
N ASP A 349 8.42 -18.66 17.42
CA ASP A 349 8.48 -17.29 16.93
C ASP A 349 9.58 -17.13 15.88
N GLN A 350 10.78 -17.65 16.14
CA GLN A 350 11.91 -17.59 15.20
C GLN A 350 11.62 -18.37 13.91
N ALA A 351 11.07 -19.57 14.00
CA ALA A 351 10.71 -20.34 12.82
C ALA A 351 9.61 -19.67 11.99
N ALA A 352 8.61 -19.07 12.66
CA ALA A 352 7.56 -18.29 12.00
C ALA A 352 8.11 -17.02 11.35
N ALA A 353 9.02 -16.31 12.03
CA ALA A 353 9.69 -15.14 11.49
C ALA A 353 10.47 -15.47 10.22
N VAL A 354 11.32 -16.51 10.24
CA VAL A 354 12.08 -16.93 9.05
C VAL A 354 11.12 -17.28 7.90
N GLN A 355 10.04 -18.00 8.17
CA GLN A 355 9.04 -18.33 7.15
C GLN A 355 8.36 -17.08 6.57
N VAL A 356 7.94 -16.13 7.42
CA VAL A 356 7.27 -14.89 6.99
C VAL A 356 8.23 -14.00 6.19
N MET A 357 9.45 -13.81 6.67
CA MET A 357 10.45 -12.97 6.01
C MET A 357 10.87 -13.55 4.65
N LEU A 358 11.01 -14.88 4.53
CA LEU A 358 11.25 -15.53 3.25
C LEU A 358 10.04 -15.47 2.33
N GLY A 359 8.84 -15.55 2.89
CA GLY A 359 7.59 -15.36 2.18
C GLY A 359 7.47 -13.98 1.53
N ALA A 360 8.02 -12.93 2.16
CA ALA A 360 8.08 -11.57 1.61
C ALA A 360 8.96 -11.47 0.36
N LEU A 361 9.99 -12.32 0.25
CA LEU A 361 10.91 -12.38 -0.90
C LEU A 361 10.42 -13.33 -2.01
N GLY A 362 9.23 -13.94 -1.84
CA GLY A 362 8.67 -14.93 -2.76
C GLY A 362 9.18 -16.36 -2.55
N LEU A 363 9.97 -16.61 -1.50
CA LEU A 363 10.55 -17.92 -1.25
C LEU A 363 9.59 -18.84 -0.48
N ALA A 364 9.38 -20.05 -0.99
CA ALA A 364 8.61 -21.08 -0.31
C ALA A 364 9.51 -21.86 0.66
N VAL A 365 9.05 -21.98 1.90
CA VAL A 365 9.67 -22.81 2.93
C VAL A 365 8.60 -23.37 3.87
N THR A 366 8.93 -24.49 4.52
CA THR A 366 8.01 -25.19 5.41
C THR A 366 8.55 -25.18 6.83
N ARG A 367 7.77 -24.68 7.77
CA ARG A 367 8.07 -24.80 9.19
C ARG A 367 7.96 -26.26 9.62
N LYS A 368 8.97 -26.75 10.31
CA LYS A 368 9.04 -28.08 10.93
C LYS A 368 8.90 -27.95 12.44
N LYS A 369 8.34 -28.99 13.05
CA LYS A 369 8.20 -29.11 14.50
C LYS A 369 8.64 -30.51 14.92
N LEU A 370 9.44 -30.57 15.97
CA LEU A 370 9.85 -31.81 16.61
C LEU A 370 9.35 -31.84 18.06
N GLU A 371 8.77 -32.99 18.44
CA GLU A 371 8.20 -33.25 19.77
C GLU A 371 8.25 -34.77 20.05
N PRO A 372 9.05 -35.25 21.03
CA PRO A 372 10.02 -34.49 21.80
C PRO A 372 11.23 -34.02 20.95
N PHE A 373 11.88 -32.91 21.33
CA PHE A 373 13.18 -32.54 20.75
C PHE A 373 14.35 -33.09 21.58
N GLY A 374 14.39 -32.79 22.88
CA GLY A 374 15.39 -33.34 23.80
C GLY A 374 16.46 -32.33 24.24
N PHE A 375 17.53 -32.85 24.84
CA PHE A 375 18.69 -32.04 25.24
C PHE A 375 19.47 -31.64 23.99
N ILE A 376 20.07 -30.45 23.99
CA ILE A 376 20.82 -29.92 22.84
C ILE A 376 22.31 -29.96 23.11
N ASN A 377 23.12 -30.24 22.09
CA ASN A 377 24.55 -29.98 22.16
C ASN A 377 24.80 -28.49 22.42
N THR A 378 25.98 -28.15 22.95
CA THR A 378 26.35 -26.74 23.16
C THR A 378 26.31 -25.99 21.84
N THR A 379 25.39 -25.05 21.73
CA THR A 379 25.16 -24.23 20.53
C THR A 379 24.98 -22.77 20.91
N GLN A 380 24.89 -21.88 19.92
CA GLN A 380 24.46 -20.51 20.18
C GLN A 380 22.93 -20.46 20.21
N LEU A 381 22.39 -19.93 21.29
CA LEU A 381 20.95 -19.71 21.45
C LEU A 381 20.68 -18.23 21.25
N VAL A 382 19.66 -17.92 20.42
CA VAL A 382 19.33 -16.55 20.00
C VAL A 382 19.33 -15.57 21.19
N GLY A 383 20.18 -14.55 21.10
CA GLY A 383 20.34 -13.50 22.12
C GLY A 383 20.84 -13.91 23.50
N ILE A 384 21.18 -15.18 23.75
CA ILE A 384 21.72 -15.66 25.03
C ILE A 384 23.26 -15.73 25.01
N GLY A 385 23.84 -16.17 23.90
CA GLY A 385 25.29 -16.24 23.72
C GLY A 385 25.77 -17.53 23.06
N PRO A 386 27.09 -17.69 22.90
CA PRO A 386 27.68 -18.70 22.03
C PRO A 386 27.71 -20.13 22.60
N ALA A 387 27.43 -20.28 23.89
CA ALA A 387 27.49 -21.56 24.58
C ALA A 387 26.24 -21.76 25.45
N CYS A 388 25.26 -22.46 24.89
CA CYS A 388 24.05 -22.86 25.59
C CYS A 388 23.76 -24.34 25.31
N ASN A 389 23.60 -25.13 26.37
CA ASN A 389 23.07 -26.49 26.33
C ASN A 389 21.98 -26.74 27.39
N ASN A 390 21.58 -25.67 28.09
CA ASN A 390 20.62 -25.64 29.18
C ASN A 390 19.64 -24.46 28.97
N PRO A 391 18.72 -24.54 28.00
CA PRO A 391 17.93 -23.40 27.53
C PRO A 391 17.01 -22.78 28.59
N PHE A 392 16.59 -23.53 29.60
CA PHE A 392 15.72 -23.06 30.68
C PHE A 392 16.44 -22.95 32.03
N TRP A 393 17.72 -22.54 32.00
CA TRP A 393 18.56 -22.41 33.19
C TRP A 393 18.02 -21.49 34.32
N PRO A 394 17.27 -20.39 34.05
CA PRO A 394 16.79 -19.53 35.13
C PRO A 394 15.71 -20.18 35.99
N ILE A 395 15.07 -21.27 35.56
CA ILE A 395 14.08 -21.99 36.37
C ILE A 395 14.67 -23.20 37.11
N THR A 396 15.96 -23.51 36.93
CA THR A 396 16.62 -24.61 37.65
C THR A 396 17.56 -24.13 38.74
N PRO A 397 18.03 -25.01 39.65
CA PRO A 397 19.05 -24.63 40.63
C PRO A 397 20.38 -24.18 40.00
N VAL A 398 20.68 -24.65 38.78
CA VAL A 398 21.94 -24.34 38.08
C VAL A 398 21.71 -23.18 37.12
N LYS A 399 21.99 -21.96 37.62
CA LYS A 399 21.70 -20.69 36.92
C LYS A 399 22.74 -20.32 35.84
N VAL A 400 23.11 -21.27 34.99
CA VAL A 400 24.05 -21.04 33.87
C VAL A 400 23.56 -21.71 32.57
N PRO A 401 23.74 -21.05 31.41
CA PRO A 401 23.24 -21.53 30.12
C PRO A 401 24.00 -22.75 29.59
N ASN A 402 25.22 -23.01 30.09
CA ASN A 402 26.04 -24.15 29.72
C ASN A 402 26.41 -24.95 30.97
N VAL A 403 26.12 -26.24 30.98
CA VAL A 403 26.39 -27.17 32.09
C VAL A 403 27.06 -28.45 31.58
N PRO A 404 27.71 -29.24 32.43
CA PRO A 404 28.18 -30.58 32.04
C PRO A 404 27.04 -31.42 31.46
N ILE A 405 27.33 -32.25 30.46
CA ILE A 405 26.32 -33.05 29.72
C ILE A 405 25.46 -33.91 30.66
N LEU A 406 26.05 -34.44 31.72
CA LEU A 406 25.42 -35.30 32.72
C LEU A 406 24.86 -34.55 33.95
N GLU A 407 24.78 -33.21 33.90
CA GLU A 407 24.20 -32.42 34.98
C GLU A 407 22.70 -32.73 35.13
N LYS A 408 22.28 -33.13 36.33
CA LYS A 408 20.90 -33.53 36.62
C LYS A 408 19.88 -32.40 36.55
N TYR A 409 20.34 -31.15 36.67
CA TYR A 409 19.51 -29.94 36.54
C TYR A 409 19.58 -29.28 35.17
N ARG A 410 20.20 -29.95 34.18
CA ARG A 410 20.12 -29.51 32.79
C ARG A 410 18.67 -29.59 32.32
N THR A 411 18.28 -28.66 31.48
CA THR A 411 16.96 -28.58 30.87
C THR A 411 17.01 -28.95 29.41
N ASN A 412 15.89 -29.40 28.88
CA ASN A 412 15.72 -29.82 27.49
C ASN A 412 14.63 -29.00 26.81
N PHE A 413 14.63 -29.01 25.47
CA PHE A 413 13.45 -28.58 24.73
C PHE A 413 12.45 -29.73 24.68
N ILE A 414 11.25 -29.51 25.24
CA ILE A 414 10.12 -30.43 25.01
C ILE A 414 9.76 -30.40 23.52
N ARG A 415 9.79 -29.22 22.91
CA ARG A 415 9.48 -29.00 21.49
C ARG A 415 10.45 -28.01 20.87
N HIS A 416 10.77 -28.21 19.60
CA HIS A 416 11.55 -27.26 18.82
C HIS A 416 10.94 -27.05 17.44
N SER A 417 11.00 -25.82 16.94
CA SER A 417 10.52 -25.47 15.60
C SER A 417 11.60 -24.74 14.84
N PHE A 418 11.70 -25.06 13.54
CA PHE A 418 12.68 -24.51 12.60
C PHE A 418 12.10 -24.54 11.19
N VAL A 419 12.83 -24.06 10.19
CA VAL A 419 12.36 -24.00 8.80
C VAL A 419 13.16 -24.96 7.93
N GLY A 420 12.49 -25.62 6.98
CA GLY A 420 13.11 -26.46 5.96
C GLY A 420 12.80 -25.96 4.55
N ALA A 421 13.81 -25.96 3.66
CA ALA A 421 13.62 -25.74 2.23
C ALA A 421 13.87 -27.04 1.44
N GLY A 422 12.92 -27.42 0.59
CA GLY A 422 12.94 -28.68 -0.18
C GLY A 422 12.04 -29.77 0.42
N ALA A 423 11.83 -30.85 -0.34
CA ALA A 423 10.97 -31.96 0.05
C ALA A 423 11.77 -33.14 0.63
N GLY A 424 11.13 -33.90 1.52
CA GLY A 424 11.66 -35.16 2.05
C GLY A 424 12.88 -35.00 2.98
N THR A 425 13.87 -35.87 2.81
CA THR A 425 15.10 -35.93 3.63
C THR A 425 16.23 -35.05 3.10
N ALA A 426 16.13 -34.60 1.85
CA ALA A 426 17.05 -33.63 1.22
C ALA A 426 16.71 -32.16 1.59
N THR A 427 15.94 -31.96 2.66
CA THR A 427 15.57 -30.62 3.13
C THR A 427 16.75 -29.97 3.85
N ASN A 428 17.18 -28.83 3.33
CA ASN A 428 18.16 -27.97 3.99
C ASN A 428 17.50 -27.24 5.17
N ILE A 429 18.16 -27.23 6.32
CA ILE A 429 17.61 -26.69 7.56
C ILE A 429 18.06 -25.26 7.82
N TYR A 430 17.07 -24.43 8.14
CA TYR A 430 17.20 -23.03 8.51
C TYR A 430 16.63 -22.85 9.91
N ASP A 431 17.50 -22.71 10.91
CA ASP A 431 17.09 -22.48 12.30
C ASP A 431 17.70 -21.18 12.81
N ALA A 432 16.85 -20.22 13.16
CA ALA A 432 17.21 -18.93 13.76
C ALA A 432 17.04 -18.92 15.29
N CYS A 433 16.80 -20.08 15.91
CA CYS A 433 16.70 -20.23 17.36
C CYS A 433 17.92 -20.93 17.94
N GLY A 434 18.13 -22.21 17.60
CA GLY A 434 19.27 -23.02 18.03
C GLY A 434 20.29 -23.12 16.91
N GLY A 435 21.19 -22.15 16.81
CA GLY A 435 22.16 -22.10 15.71
C GLY A 435 22.90 -20.77 15.58
N PRO A 436 22.96 -20.17 14.38
CA PRO A 436 22.03 -20.41 13.29
C PRO A 436 22.45 -21.57 12.38
N ALA A 437 21.49 -22.43 12.01
CA ALA A 437 21.65 -23.37 10.91
C ALA A 437 21.29 -22.64 9.61
N LEU A 438 22.23 -22.55 8.65
CA LEU A 438 22.13 -21.67 7.48
C LEU A 438 21.85 -22.42 6.18
N GLY A 439 21.25 -23.61 6.25
CA GLY A 439 20.90 -24.42 5.08
C GLY A 439 22.05 -25.25 4.51
N THR A 440 23.17 -25.40 5.23
CA THR A 440 24.30 -26.25 4.85
C THR A 440 24.13 -27.71 5.29
N GLU A 441 23.23 -27.97 6.24
CA GLU A 441 22.97 -29.29 6.80
C GLU A 441 21.64 -29.86 6.27
N THR A 442 21.65 -31.17 6.00
CA THR A 442 20.42 -31.94 5.80
C THR A 442 19.67 -32.10 7.12
N TYR A 443 18.38 -32.45 7.05
CA TYR A 443 17.58 -32.74 8.24
C TYR A 443 18.26 -33.74 9.19
N ALA A 444 18.77 -34.86 8.68
CA ALA A 444 19.43 -35.88 9.50
C ALA A 444 20.70 -35.36 10.17
N ASN A 445 21.55 -34.65 9.41
CA ASN A 445 22.78 -34.08 9.96
C ASN A 445 22.48 -33.05 11.04
N TYR A 446 21.50 -32.17 10.80
CA TYR A 446 21.07 -31.15 11.76
C TYR A 446 20.61 -31.77 13.09
N LEU A 447 19.87 -32.89 13.06
CA LEU A 447 19.46 -33.56 14.31
C LEU A 447 20.66 -34.13 15.07
N VAL A 448 21.60 -34.77 14.37
CA VAL A 448 22.80 -35.34 14.99
C VAL A 448 23.69 -34.26 15.59
N THR A 449 23.83 -33.11 14.92
CA THR A 449 24.67 -32.01 15.39
C THR A 449 23.99 -31.19 16.48
N THR A 450 22.67 -31.06 16.46
CA THR A 450 21.94 -30.21 17.42
C THR A 450 21.49 -30.96 18.67
N ILE A 451 21.10 -32.23 18.57
CA ILE A 451 20.58 -33.00 19.70
C ILE A 451 21.74 -33.72 20.40
N ASP A 452 21.76 -33.65 21.72
CA ASP A 452 22.68 -34.42 22.55
C ASP A 452 22.17 -35.86 22.68
N HIS A 453 22.93 -36.78 22.09
CA HIS A 453 22.69 -38.23 22.14
C HIS A 453 23.50 -38.96 23.22
N THR A 454 24.38 -38.26 23.94
CA THR A 454 25.33 -38.82 24.91
C THR A 454 24.80 -38.82 26.35
N ALA A 455 23.81 -37.98 26.66
CA ALA A 455 23.20 -37.94 27.98
C ALA A 455 22.55 -39.29 28.32
N ALA A 456 23.19 -40.09 29.18
CA ALA A 456 22.67 -41.37 29.69
C ALA A 456 21.31 -41.25 30.44
N ILE A 457 20.84 -40.01 30.65
CA ILE A 457 19.58 -39.65 31.27
C ILE A 457 18.36 -40.15 30.46
N TYR A 458 18.53 -40.50 29.18
CA TYR A 458 17.47 -41.16 28.39
C TYR A 458 17.17 -42.61 28.81
N GLY A 459 17.93 -43.18 29.75
CA GLY A 459 18.01 -44.62 30.00
C GLY A 459 17.45 -45.19 31.31
N ASP A 460 16.82 -44.41 32.20
CA ASP A 460 16.15 -44.98 33.39
C ASP A 460 14.61 -44.83 33.31
N PRO A 461 13.86 -45.92 33.06
CA PRO A 461 12.39 -45.92 33.06
C PRO A 461 11.77 -45.83 34.48
N SER A 462 12.44 -45.21 35.44
CA SER A 462 11.92 -45.06 36.81
C SER A 462 10.75 -44.05 36.88
N PRO A 463 9.82 -44.17 37.86
CA PRO A 463 8.43 -43.69 37.75
C PRO A 463 8.20 -42.17 37.85
N ASN A 464 9.22 -41.33 37.65
CA ASN A 464 9.03 -39.89 37.55
C ASN A 464 8.53 -39.53 36.13
N LYS A 465 7.19 -39.52 36.02
CA LYS A 465 6.32 -39.49 34.83
C LYS A 465 6.56 -38.51 33.67
N ASN A 466 7.64 -37.72 33.55
CA ASN A 466 7.74 -36.67 32.52
C ASN A 466 9.03 -36.64 31.68
N VAL A 467 9.82 -37.73 31.61
CA VAL A 467 10.99 -37.78 30.71
C VAL A 467 10.73 -38.80 29.61
N TYR A 468 10.36 -38.31 28.42
CA TYR A 468 10.25 -39.15 27.23
C TYR A 468 11.65 -39.49 26.72
N PRO A 469 12.04 -40.78 26.61
CA PRO A 469 13.25 -41.14 25.89
C PRO A 469 13.07 -40.72 24.44
N CYS A 470 14.00 -39.92 23.89
CA CYS A 470 14.16 -39.84 22.46
C CYS A 470 14.49 -41.26 21.98
N LYS A 471 13.52 -41.97 21.39
CA LYS A 471 13.79 -43.27 20.79
C LYS A 471 14.96 -43.09 19.82
N ALA A 472 16.04 -43.82 20.07
CA ALA A 472 17.22 -43.86 19.21
C ALA A 472 16.77 -43.99 17.75
N ALA A 473 17.50 -43.32 16.84
CA ALA A 473 17.20 -43.11 15.43
C ALA A 473 17.11 -44.40 14.57
N GLY A 474 16.25 -45.34 14.96
CA GLY A 474 15.84 -46.51 14.21
C GLY A 474 14.48 -46.24 13.58
N THR A 475 14.51 -45.90 12.30
CA THR A 475 13.45 -46.19 11.33
C THR A 475 12.00 -45.89 11.79
N VAL A 476 11.72 -44.66 12.18
CA VAL A 476 10.34 -44.15 12.10
C VAL A 476 10.38 -42.82 11.35
N ALA A 477 10.21 -42.93 10.03
CA ALA A 477 9.57 -41.86 9.27
C ALA A 477 8.14 -41.73 9.83
N GLN A 478 7.97 -40.99 10.92
CA GLN A 478 6.67 -40.38 11.17
C GLN A 478 6.53 -39.35 10.06
N ASN A 479 5.60 -39.61 9.14
CA ASN A 479 5.06 -38.62 8.24
C ASN A 479 4.49 -37.48 9.10
N VAL A 480 5.35 -36.54 9.48
CA VAL A 480 4.92 -35.20 9.87
C VAL A 480 4.22 -34.69 8.63
N ASP A 481 2.91 -34.43 8.72
CA ASP A 481 2.13 -33.87 7.63
C ASP A 481 2.91 -32.72 6.98
N LEU A 482 3.42 -33.00 5.78
CA LEU A 482 4.28 -32.11 4.99
C LEU A 482 3.43 -31.12 4.19
N SER A 483 2.13 -31.03 4.47
CA SER A 483 1.23 -30.14 3.76
C SER A 483 1.77 -28.70 3.84
N PRO A 484 1.89 -28.00 2.68
CA PRO A 484 2.26 -26.60 2.68
C PRO A 484 1.20 -25.83 3.48
N ILE A 485 1.63 -25.13 4.53
CA ILE A 485 0.78 -24.19 5.25
C ILE A 485 0.45 -23.05 4.27
N SER A 486 -0.72 -23.12 3.64
CA SER A 486 -1.15 -22.21 2.56
C SER A 486 -1.71 -20.88 3.07
N SER A 487 -1.86 -20.70 4.38
CA SER A 487 -2.35 -19.45 4.96
C SER A 487 -1.66 -19.15 6.29
N VAL A 488 -0.77 -18.16 6.29
CA VAL A 488 -0.41 -17.42 7.52
C VAL A 488 -1.28 -16.17 7.53
N THR A 489 -2.17 -16.04 8.50
CA THR A 489 -3.03 -14.86 8.63
C THR A 489 -2.25 -13.78 9.37
N MET A 490 -1.86 -12.75 8.63
CA MET A 490 -1.27 -11.52 9.19
C MET A 490 -2.37 -10.74 9.93
N MET A 491 -2.30 -10.66 11.26
CA MET A 491 -3.12 -9.70 12.01
C MET A 491 -2.50 -8.31 11.85
N SER A 492 -3.03 -7.51 10.92
CA SER A 492 -2.70 -6.09 10.84
C SER A 492 -3.67 -5.28 11.69
N TYR A 493 -3.13 -4.43 12.57
CA TYR A 493 -3.85 -3.26 13.08
C TYR A 493 -4.17 -2.34 11.90
N ALA A 494 -5.43 -1.94 11.74
CA ALA A 494 -5.85 -0.99 10.72
C ALA A 494 -6.85 0.00 11.31
N THR A 495 -6.47 1.26 11.39
CA THR A 495 -7.40 2.39 11.32
C THR A 495 -8.12 2.34 9.97
N ALA A 496 -9.44 2.09 10.00
CA ALA A 496 -10.43 2.20 8.92
C ALA A 496 -9.86 2.30 7.48
N ALA A 497 -9.63 1.15 6.83
CA ALA A 497 -9.27 1.09 5.42
C ALA A 497 -10.49 1.26 4.49
N ALA A 498 -10.29 1.96 3.37
CA ALA A 498 -11.22 1.97 2.23
C ALA A 498 -11.23 0.59 1.50
N PRO A 499 -12.35 0.15 0.90
CA PRO A 499 -12.40 -1.14 0.19
C PRO A 499 -11.81 -1.06 -1.23
N ARG A 500 -11.26 -2.21 -1.67
CA ARG A 500 -10.67 -2.49 -3.00
C ARG A 500 -11.70 -2.91 -4.06
N ASP A 501 -11.23 -2.94 -5.31
CA ASP A 501 -11.90 -3.21 -6.60
C ASP A 501 -12.98 -4.32 -6.70
N LEU A 502 -13.87 -4.07 -7.66
CA LEU A 502 -15.24 -4.53 -7.88
C LEU A 502 -15.42 -6.01 -8.31
N ARG A 503 -16.52 -6.63 -7.83
CA ARG A 503 -17.23 -7.79 -8.40
C ARG A 503 -18.62 -7.31 -8.86
N SER A 504 -19.16 -7.82 -9.97
CA SER A 504 -20.39 -7.29 -10.62
C SER A 504 -21.72 -7.90 -10.14
N ASP A 505 -21.69 -8.79 -9.14
CA ASP A 505 -22.75 -9.79 -8.94
C ASP A 505 -23.27 -9.87 -7.50
N GLU A 506 -22.96 -8.88 -6.65
CA GLU A 506 -23.54 -8.77 -5.30
C GLU A 506 -24.80 -7.85 -5.28
N PRO A 507 -25.79 -8.12 -4.41
CA PRO A 507 -27.03 -7.35 -4.33
C PRO A 507 -26.73 -5.89 -4.00
N THR A 508 -26.92 -5.00 -4.97
CA THR A 508 -26.84 -3.55 -4.76
C THR A 508 -28.14 -3.08 -4.09
N LEU A 509 -28.01 -2.43 -2.94
CA LEU A 509 -29.13 -1.72 -2.32
C LEU A 509 -29.49 -0.53 -3.22
N ASP A 510 -30.72 -0.50 -3.73
CA ASP A 510 -31.24 0.68 -4.41
C ASP A 510 -31.55 1.79 -3.39
N TRP A 511 -30.50 2.53 -3.05
CA TRP A 511 -30.60 3.70 -2.19
C TRP A 511 -31.17 4.93 -2.90
N SER A 512 -31.58 4.86 -4.17
CA SER A 512 -32.03 6.05 -4.92
C SER A 512 -33.18 6.79 -4.23
N GLY A 513 -34.11 6.06 -3.61
CA GLY A 513 -35.20 6.64 -2.81
C GLY A 513 -34.73 7.34 -1.53
N PHE A 514 -33.72 6.77 -0.86
CA PHE A 514 -33.11 7.33 0.35
C PHE A 514 -32.24 8.55 0.03
N VAL A 515 -31.40 8.46 -1.01
CA VAL A 515 -30.58 9.54 -1.57
C VAL A 515 -31.47 10.72 -1.98
N LYS A 516 -32.59 10.45 -2.65
CA LYS A 516 -33.56 11.48 -3.03
C LYS A 516 -34.21 12.16 -1.81
N ALA A 517 -34.45 11.43 -0.73
CA ALA A 517 -34.99 11.97 0.52
C ALA A 517 -33.97 12.80 1.33
N LEU A 518 -32.67 12.52 1.18
CA LEU A 518 -31.58 13.34 1.72
C LEU A 518 -31.42 14.68 0.99
N GLY A 519 -31.88 14.79 -0.26
CA GLY A 519 -31.91 16.04 -1.03
C GLY A 519 -30.52 16.54 -1.45
N SER A 520 -30.30 17.86 -1.46
CA SER A 520 -29.03 18.50 -1.86
C SER A 520 -27.89 18.33 -0.84
N SER A 521 -28.11 17.55 0.21
CA SER A 521 -27.14 17.33 1.30
C SER A 521 -26.10 16.25 0.98
N ILE A 522 -26.11 15.61 -0.19
CA ILE A 522 -25.11 14.59 -0.54
C ILE A 522 -23.97 15.24 -1.30
N LEU A 523 -22.76 15.14 -0.75
CA LEU A 523 -21.53 15.59 -1.39
C LEU A 523 -20.96 14.51 -2.31
N THR A 524 -20.91 13.27 -1.84
CA THR A 524 -20.42 12.12 -2.60
C THR A 524 -21.12 10.82 -2.15
N GLN A 525 -21.24 9.86 -3.07
CA GLN A 525 -21.75 8.52 -2.80
C GLN A 525 -20.81 7.47 -3.37
N ALA A 526 -20.48 6.45 -2.58
CA ALA A 526 -19.76 5.27 -3.00
C ALA A 526 -20.46 4.01 -2.46
N ALA A 527 -20.83 3.08 -3.33
CA ALA A 527 -21.36 1.78 -2.94
C ALA A 527 -20.26 0.72 -3.10
N PHE A 528 -20.18 -0.22 -2.17
CA PHE A 528 -19.21 -1.30 -2.19
C PHE A 528 -19.88 -2.65 -1.87
N PRO A 529 -19.52 -3.72 -2.60
CA PRO A 529 -19.87 -5.09 -2.21
C PRO A 529 -19.17 -5.51 -0.91
N ALA A 530 -19.81 -6.35 -0.09
CA ALA A 530 -19.21 -7.00 1.08
C ALA A 530 -19.71 -8.43 1.25
N ARG A 531 -18.85 -9.29 1.82
CA ARG A 531 -19.02 -10.76 1.86
C ARG A 531 -20.37 -11.25 2.43
N ASP A 532 -21.01 -10.45 3.30
CA ASP A 532 -22.27 -10.78 3.97
C ASP A 532 -23.39 -9.73 3.72
N GLY A 533 -23.25 -8.90 2.67
CA GLY A 533 -24.27 -7.94 2.22
C GLY A 533 -23.70 -6.64 1.65
N GLY A 534 -24.55 -5.67 1.30
CA GLY A 534 -24.12 -4.43 0.65
C GLY A 534 -23.58 -3.39 1.62
N TYR A 535 -22.42 -2.78 1.30
CA TYR A 535 -21.87 -1.62 2.00
C TYR A 535 -22.08 -0.34 1.18
N SER A 536 -22.37 0.78 1.82
CA SER A 536 -22.47 2.08 1.16
C SER A 536 -21.93 3.17 2.06
N ARG A 537 -21.05 4.02 1.51
CA ARG A 537 -20.54 5.22 2.14
C ARG A 537 -21.10 6.44 1.44
N LEU A 538 -21.67 7.34 2.22
CA LEU A 538 -22.24 8.61 1.80
C LEU A 538 -21.52 9.72 2.56
N GLU A 539 -21.02 10.72 1.85
CA GLU A 539 -20.64 11.99 2.49
C GLU A 539 -21.81 12.95 2.40
N VAL A 540 -22.24 13.43 3.55
CA VAL A 540 -23.42 14.28 3.70
C VAL A 540 -23.05 15.59 4.37
N GLU A 541 -23.53 16.70 3.84
CA GLU A 541 -23.42 18.03 4.43
C GLU A 541 -24.75 18.48 5.01
N TRP A 542 -24.76 18.72 6.32
CA TRP A 542 -25.89 19.32 7.02
C TRP A 542 -25.46 20.54 7.82
N SER A 543 -26.18 21.64 7.61
CA SER A 543 -25.96 22.89 8.36
C SER A 543 -24.50 23.37 8.28
N GLY A 544 -23.84 23.15 7.13
CA GLY A 544 -22.43 23.51 6.90
C GLY A 544 -21.40 22.56 7.53
N ARG A 545 -21.80 21.37 7.98
CA ARG A 545 -20.91 20.35 8.57
C ARG A 545 -20.93 19.08 7.74
N ARG A 546 -19.76 18.47 7.52
CA ARG A 546 -19.67 17.20 6.79
C ARG A 546 -19.74 16.01 7.75
N SER A 547 -20.47 15.00 7.35
CA SER A 547 -20.55 13.74 8.05
C SER A 547 -20.35 12.60 7.06
N SER A 548 -19.73 11.52 7.52
CA SER A 548 -19.69 10.27 6.76
C SER A 548 -20.74 9.33 7.33
N LEU A 549 -21.64 8.88 6.47
CA LEU A 549 -22.65 7.87 6.75
C LEU A 549 -22.25 6.57 6.05
N ASN A 550 -21.98 5.55 6.85
CA ASN A 550 -21.61 4.21 6.44
C ASN A 550 -22.79 3.28 6.75
N VAL A 551 -23.28 2.56 5.74
CA VAL A 551 -24.46 1.70 5.85
C VAL A 551 -24.11 0.31 5.35
N PHE A 552 -24.41 -0.69 6.17
CA PHE A 552 -24.16 -2.10 5.91
C PHE A 552 -25.50 -2.84 5.97
N ALA A 553 -26.03 -3.30 4.84
CA ALA A 553 -27.16 -4.23 4.87
C ALA A 553 -26.66 -5.66 4.99
N ALA A 554 -27.36 -6.47 5.76
CA ALA A 554 -27.08 -7.87 5.99
C ALA A 554 -28.31 -8.73 5.68
N ALA A 555 -28.17 -10.05 5.74
CA ALA A 555 -29.28 -10.97 5.45
C ALA A 555 -30.44 -10.87 6.47
N ASP A 556 -30.12 -10.61 7.73
CA ASP A 556 -31.09 -10.44 8.81
C ASP A 556 -30.51 -9.53 9.91
N GLU A 557 -31.30 -9.26 10.95
CA GLU A 557 -30.88 -8.43 12.09
C GLU A 557 -29.71 -9.05 12.87
N LYS A 558 -29.63 -10.38 12.95
CA LYS A 558 -28.52 -11.05 13.64
C LYS A 558 -27.21 -10.80 12.88
N ALA A 559 -27.22 -10.94 11.56
CA ALA A 559 -26.06 -10.67 10.70
C ALA A 559 -25.64 -9.20 10.74
N ALA A 560 -26.59 -8.26 10.83
CA ALA A 560 -26.28 -6.84 11.02
C ALA A 560 -25.61 -6.58 12.39
N ASN A 561 -26.09 -7.23 13.46
CA ASN A 561 -25.43 -7.16 14.77
C ASN A 561 -24.04 -7.81 14.77
N ASP A 562 -23.85 -8.93 14.06
CA ASP A 562 -22.55 -9.58 13.89
C ASP A 562 -21.58 -8.68 13.09
N ALA A 563 -22.07 -7.92 12.10
CA ALA A 563 -21.30 -6.92 11.38
C ALA A 563 -20.88 -5.75 12.29
N MET A 564 -21.78 -5.24 13.14
CA MET A 564 -21.45 -4.22 14.15
C MET A 564 -20.40 -4.71 15.15
N ARG A 565 -20.51 -5.96 15.64
CA ARG A 565 -19.51 -6.57 16.53
C ARG A 565 -18.16 -6.72 15.86
N THR A 566 -18.16 -7.13 14.61
CA THR A 566 -16.95 -7.23 13.79
C THR A 566 -16.33 -5.85 13.63
N TYR A 567 -17.11 -4.82 13.33
CA TYR A 567 -16.61 -3.45 13.27
C TYR A 567 -15.93 -3.02 14.60
N LEU A 568 -16.58 -3.28 15.73
CA LEU A 568 -16.04 -2.92 17.06
C LEU A 568 -14.76 -3.68 17.41
N SER A 569 -14.58 -4.92 16.93
CA SER A 569 -13.37 -5.71 17.22
C SER A 569 -12.11 -5.21 16.50
N HIS A 570 -12.26 -4.34 15.49
CA HIS A 570 -11.15 -3.72 14.78
C HIS A 570 -10.68 -2.40 15.41
N MET A 571 -11.33 -1.92 16.48
CA MET A 571 -10.96 -0.67 17.14
C MET A 571 -9.74 -0.84 18.04
N GLU A 572 -8.90 0.21 18.10
CA GLU A 572 -7.77 0.26 19.04
C GLU A 572 -8.28 0.55 20.46
N GLY A 573 -8.60 -0.51 21.19
CA GLY A 573 -8.97 -0.45 22.60
C GLY A 573 -10.34 -1.08 22.91
N PRO A 574 -10.66 -1.27 24.21
CA PRO A 574 -11.97 -1.77 24.62
C PRO A 574 -13.07 -0.81 24.16
N ALA A 575 -14.09 -1.35 23.50
CA ALA A 575 -15.21 -0.55 22.99
C ALA A 575 -15.90 0.25 24.11
N GLU A 576 -15.90 -0.23 25.36
CA GLU A 576 -16.53 0.47 26.49
C GLU A 576 -15.77 1.76 26.90
N LEU A 577 -14.50 1.89 26.52
CA LEU A 577 -13.72 3.11 26.74
C LEU A 577 -14.01 4.19 25.69
N VAL A 578 -14.41 3.79 24.49
CA VAL A 578 -14.63 4.70 23.36
C VAL A 578 -16.11 5.06 23.21
N PHE A 579 -17.00 4.11 23.49
CA PHE A 579 -18.44 4.24 23.33
C PHE A 579 -19.21 4.15 24.64
N GLU A 580 -20.34 4.82 24.68
CA GLU A 580 -21.39 4.70 25.69
C GLU A 580 -22.72 4.31 25.02
N PRO A 581 -23.72 3.79 25.76
CA PRO A 581 -25.04 3.52 25.19
C PRO A 581 -25.65 4.79 24.56
N ALA A 582 -26.13 4.68 23.33
CA ALA A 582 -26.85 5.77 22.66
C ALA A 582 -28.29 5.91 23.21
N PRO A 583 -29.02 7.00 22.90
CA PRO A 583 -30.42 7.13 23.30
C PRO A 583 -31.27 5.94 22.83
N ALA A 584 -32.22 5.50 23.66
CA ALA A 584 -33.06 4.32 23.39
C ALA A 584 -33.81 4.38 22.05
N ALA A 585 -34.00 5.57 21.48
CA ALA A 585 -34.58 5.77 20.16
C ALA A 585 -33.80 5.07 19.02
N PHE A 586 -32.51 4.78 19.19
CA PHE A 586 -31.66 4.09 18.21
C PHE A 586 -31.64 2.57 18.36
N GLY A 587 -32.36 2.02 19.35
CA GLY A 587 -32.39 0.59 19.65
C GLY A 587 -31.50 0.20 20.84
N ALA A 588 -31.75 -0.98 21.39
CA ALA A 588 -31.13 -1.43 22.65
C ALA A 588 -29.61 -1.68 22.56
N GLN A 589 -29.07 -1.85 21.35
CA GLN A 589 -27.64 -2.11 21.10
C GLN A 589 -26.91 -0.91 20.50
N ALA A 590 -27.56 0.26 20.43
CA ALA A 590 -26.95 1.44 19.84
C ALA A 590 -25.85 2.02 20.74
N LEU A 591 -24.77 2.46 20.12
CA LEU A 591 -23.58 3.01 20.77
C LEU A 591 -23.29 4.41 20.26
N ARG A 592 -22.83 5.30 21.14
CA ARG A 592 -22.39 6.66 20.82
C ARG A 592 -20.96 6.83 21.29
N ALA A 593 -20.09 7.40 20.46
CA ALA A 593 -18.74 7.75 20.88
C ALA A 593 -18.83 8.80 22.00
N ARG A 594 -18.04 8.63 23.07
CA ARG A 594 -18.09 9.51 24.26
C ARG A 594 -17.74 10.97 23.94
N ASP A 595 -16.99 11.22 22.87
CA ASP A 595 -16.66 12.56 22.37
C ASP A 595 -17.75 13.16 21.46
N GLY A 596 -18.85 12.41 21.23
CA GLY A 596 -19.97 12.79 20.37
C GLY A 596 -19.68 12.67 18.88
N SER A 597 -18.50 12.17 18.46
CA SER A 597 -18.08 12.15 17.06
C SER A 597 -18.77 11.08 16.21
N ALA A 598 -19.33 10.04 16.83
CA ALA A 598 -19.94 8.92 16.12
C ALA A 598 -21.17 8.32 16.82
N VAL A 599 -22.08 7.75 16.02
CA VAL A 599 -23.20 6.92 16.49
C VAL A 599 -23.29 5.66 15.63
N LEU A 600 -23.42 4.51 16.30
CA LEU A 600 -23.53 3.17 15.71
C LEU A 600 -24.87 2.57 16.13
N TRP A 601 -25.64 2.01 15.19
CA TRP A 601 -26.86 1.28 15.54
C TRP A 601 -27.24 0.25 14.49
N VAL A 602 -28.11 -0.68 14.88
CA VAL A 602 -28.72 -1.67 13.98
C VAL A 602 -30.22 -1.38 13.91
N GLN A 603 -30.75 -1.32 12.69
CA GLN A 603 -32.18 -1.14 12.41
C GLN A 603 -32.61 -2.23 11.41
N ALA A 604 -33.43 -3.18 11.87
CA ALA A 604 -33.74 -4.40 11.12
C ALA A 604 -32.43 -5.09 10.66
N ASN A 605 -32.29 -5.39 9.39
CA ASN A 605 -31.10 -6.03 8.81
C ASN A 605 -30.02 -5.04 8.36
N VAL A 606 -30.00 -3.80 8.88
CA VAL A 606 -29.03 -2.77 8.49
C VAL A 606 -28.23 -2.29 9.70
N PHE A 607 -26.91 -2.37 9.62
CA PHE A 607 -25.97 -1.72 10.53
C PHE A 607 -25.57 -0.35 9.97
N VAL A 608 -25.60 0.69 10.80
CA VAL A 608 -25.31 2.06 10.41
C VAL A 608 -24.24 2.64 11.32
N GLU A 609 -23.28 3.33 10.70
CA GLU A 609 -22.29 4.17 11.34
C GLU A 609 -22.40 5.60 10.80
N LEU A 610 -22.55 6.56 11.69
CA LEU A 610 -22.49 7.98 11.37
C LEU A 610 -21.31 8.61 12.09
N ARG A 611 -20.42 9.31 11.37
CA ARG A 611 -19.29 10.07 11.95
C ARG A 611 -19.31 11.55 11.52
N SER A 612 -18.87 12.43 12.40
CA SER A 612 -18.60 13.84 12.10
C SER A 612 -17.10 14.06 11.90
N ASP A 613 -16.75 14.96 10.98
CA ASP A 613 -15.38 15.39 10.72
C ASP A 613 -14.85 16.44 11.72
N ILE A 614 -15.71 17.02 12.56
CA ILE A 614 -15.36 18.07 13.52
C ILE A 614 -15.38 17.52 14.95
N SER A 615 -14.25 17.60 15.64
CA SER A 615 -14.17 17.29 17.07
C SER A 615 -15.05 18.23 17.92
N GLY A 616 -15.91 17.68 18.78
CA GLY A 616 -16.63 18.43 19.82
C GLY A 616 -18.03 18.93 19.47
N GLY A 617 -18.63 18.46 18.36
CA GLY A 617 -20.03 18.72 18.02
C GLY A 617 -20.93 17.53 18.34
N ASP A 618 -22.08 17.75 18.99
CA ASP A 618 -23.06 16.68 19.20
C ASP A 618 -23.73 16.28 17.88
N ILE A 619 -23.46 15.05 17.44
CA ILE A 619 -24.00 14.48 16.18
C ILE A 619 -25.46 13.98 16.33
N LEU A 620 -25.99 13.89 17.55
CA LEU A 620 -27.30 13.30 17.83
C LEU A 620 -28.48 13.92 17.04
N PRO A 621 -28.58 15.26 16.87
CA PRO A 621 -29.67 15.85 16.09
C PRO A 621 -29.69 15.39 14.62
N ASN A 622 -28.50 15.17 14.04
CA ASN A 622 -28.37 14.64 12.68
C ASN A 622 -28.65 13.15 12.65
N ALA A 623 -28.20 12.40 13.66
CA ALA A 623 -28.45 10.96 13.78
C ALA A 623 -29.95 10.64 13.86
N ASP A 624 -30.74 11.41 14.61
CA ASP A 624 -32.19 11.19 14.73
C ASP A 624 -32.92 11.34 13.40
N ARG A 625 -32.53 12.36 12.62
CA ARG A 625 -33.09 12.60 11.29
C ARG A 625 -32.72 11.49 10.31
N ILE A 626 -31.46 11.04 10.31
CA ILE A 626 -31.00 9.93 9.46
C ILE A 626 -31.72 8.64 9.82
N ARG A 627 -31.85 8.34 11.11
CA ARG A 627 -32.59 7.19 11.60
C ARG A 627 -34.04 7.18 11.12
N ALA A 628 -34.73 8.32 11.20
CA ALA A 628 -36.11 8.45 10.71
C ALA A 628 -36.21 8.15 9.20
N LEU A 629 -35.27 8.68 8.41
CA LEU A 629 -35.21 8.43 6.96
C LEU A 629 -34.91 6.96 6.62
N ILE A 630 -33.98 6.32 7.33
CA ILE A 630 -33.67 4.90 7.15
C ILE A 630 -34.89 4.04 7.52
N THR A 631 -35.56 4.37 8.64
CA THR A 631 -36.77 3.66 9.09
C THR A 631 -37.89 3.77 8.07
N GLU A 632 -38.15 4.97 7.56
CA GLU A 632 -39.15 5.20 6.52
C GLU A 632 -38.83 4.42 5.24
N HIS A 633 -37.56 4.43 4.81
CA HIS A 633 -37.11 3.71 3.63
C HIS A 633 -37.28 2.19 3.77
N LEU A 634 -36.82 1.62 4.89
CA LEU A 634 -36.95 0.18 5.18
C LEU A 634 -38.42 -0.26 5.32
N THR A 635 -39.31 0.64 5.73
CA THR A 635 -40.75 0.36 5.81
C THR A 635 -41.41 0.32 4.42
N ARG A 636 -40.96 1.17 3.49
CA ARG A 636 -41.50 1.23 2.12
C ARG A 636 -40.94 0.14 1.19
N ALA A 637 -39.69 -0.25 1.40
CA ALA A 637 -39.00 -1.25 0.61
C ALA A 637 -38.15 -2.15 1.53
N PRO A 638 -38.75 -3.15 2.20
CA PRO A 638 -37.99 -4.07 3.03
C PRO A 638 -36.96 -4.77 2.15
N VAL A 639 -35.70 -4.74 2.57
CA VAL A 639 -34.59 -5.39 1.88
C VAL A 639 -34.87 -6.90 1.84
N ARG A 640 -35.31 -7.41 0.68
CA ARG A 640 -35.56 -8.84 0.45
C ARG A 640 -34.44 -9.41 -0.42
N LEU A 641 -33.61 -10.27 0.15
CA LEU A 641 -32.74 -11.15 -0.62
C LEU A 641 -33.62 -12.24 -1.25
N SER A 642 -33.81 -12.23 -2.57
CA SER A 642 -34.82 -13.04 -3.26
C SER A 642 -34.55 -14.55 -3.21
N ALA A 643 -35.61 -15.32 -2.95
CA ALA A 643 -35.63 -16.79 -2.87
C ALA A 643 -35.79 -17.49 -4.24
N ARG A 644 -35.35 -18.77 -4.28
CA ARG A 644 -35.39 -19.74 -5.40
C ARG A 644 -36.74 -19.85 -6.12
N LEU A 645 -36.68 -19.98 -7.45
CA LEU A 645 -37.75 -20.52 -8.32
C LEU A 645 -37.16 -21.58 -9.27
N SER A 646 -37.98 -22.59 -9.60
CA SER A 646 -37.59 -23.84 -10.29
C SER A 646 -37.90 -23.87 -11.80
N SER A 647 -37.16 -24.77 -12.47
CA SER A 647 -37.41 -25.51 -13.74
C SER A 647 -37.36 -24.78 -15.09
N ALA A 648 -36.39 -25.14 -15.94
CA ALA A 648 -36.55 -26.02 -17.12
C ALA A 648 -35.17 -26.27 -17.77
N SER A 649 -34.80 -27.55 -17.91
CA SER A 649 -33.49 -28.08 -18.37
C SER A 649 -33.43 -28.28 -19.88
N ILE A 650 -32.24 -28.14 -20.46
CA ILE A 650 -31.86 -28.78 -21.72
C ILE A 650 -30.49 -29.43 -21.49
N GLU A 651 -30.48 -30.77 -21.39
CA GLU A 651 -29.27 -31.56 -21.16
C GLU A 651 -28.42 -31.69 -22.43
N GLY A 652 -27.10 -31.55 -22.24
CA GLY A 652 -26.09 -32.36 -22.92
C GLY A 652 -25.24 -31.66 -23.98
N PHE A 653 -23.98 -31.35 -23.66
CA PHE A 653 -22.91 -31.27 -24.67
C PHE A 653 -21.59 -31.82 -24.15
N GLY A 654 -21.09 -32.85 -24.85
CA GLY A 654 -19.75 -33.43 -24.73
C GLY A 654 -18.78 -32.82 -25.74
N VAL A 655 -17.50 -33.03 -25.43
CA VAL A 655 -16.24 -32.56 -26.04
C VAL A 655 -16.21 -32.55 -27.59
N GLU A 656 -15.60 -31.47 -28.14
CA GLU A 656 -15.46 -31.04 -29.56
C GLU A 656 -16.72 -30.43 -30.21
N ASN A 657 -17.00 -29.16 -29.89
CA ASN A 657 -18.10 -28.43 -30.52
C ASN A 657 -17.65 -27.76 -31.82
N GLU A 658 -18.31 -28.12 -32.93
CA GLU A 658 -18.37 -27.27 -34.11
C GLU A 658 -18.86 -25.86 -33.72
N PRO A 659 -18.40 -24.79 -34.41
CA PRO A 659 -18.85 -23.44 -34.11
C PRO A 659 -20.37 -23.33 -34.18
N THR A 660 -20.99 -22.76 -33.15
CA THR A 660 -22.42 -22.45 -33.19
C THR A 660 -22.65 -21.27 -34.13
N HIS A 661 -23.37 -21.48 -35.23
CA HIS A 661 -23.66 -20.44 -36.21
C HIS A 661 -24.94 -19.67 -35.86
N LEU A 662 -24.85 -18.34 -35.73
CA LEU A 662 -25.99 -17.47 -35.40
C LEU A 662 -26.06 -16.27 -36.34
N ALA A 663 -27.26 -15.78 -36.64
CA ALA A 663 -27.43 -14.50 -37.33
C ALA A 663 -27.12 -13.32 -36.38
N ALA A 664 -26.67 -12.19 -36.91
CA ALA A 664 -26.54 -10.95 -36.14
C ALA A 664 -27.90 -10.52 -35.55
N GLY A 665 -27.92 -10.14 -34.26
CA GLY A 665 -29.13 -9.81 -33.49
C GLY A 665 -29.83 -11.00 -32.81
N ALA A 666 -29.40 -12.25 -33.06
CA ALA A 666 -29.96 -13.43 -32.41
C ALA A 666 -29.54 -13.53 -30.93
N PRO A 667 -30.46 -13.92 -30.02
CA PRO A 667 -30.09 -14.24 -28.65
C PRO A 667 -29.38 -15.60 -28.59
N LEU A 668 -28.39 -15.72 -27.72
CA LEU A 668 -27.72 -16.97 -27.37
C LEU A 668 -27.86 -17.20 -25.86
N SER A 669 -28.28 -18.40 -25.46
CA SER A 669 -28.35 -18.82 -24.07
C SER A 669 -27.42 -20.01 -23.88
N ILE A 670 -26.54 -19.94 -22.88
CA ILE A 670 -25.64 -21.03 -22.50
C ILE A 670 -25.95 -21.42 -21.06
N ASP A 671 -26.34 -22.68 -20.86
CA ASP A 671 -26.53 -23.29 -19.55
C ASP A 671 -25.30 -24.13 -19.20
N ILE A 672 -24.74 -23.92 -18.01
CA ILE A 672 -23.69 -24.81 -17.49
C ILE A 672 -24.32 -25.68 -16.41
N GLU A 673 -24.48 -26.96 -16.73
CA GLU A 673 -25.03 -27.96 -15.82
C GLU A 673 -23.92 -28.88 -15.32
N GLY A 674 -23.97 -29.22 -14.02
CA GLY A 674 -23.01 -30.09 -13.37
C GLY A 674 -23.33 -30.26 -11.89
N PRO A 675 -23.09 -31.45 -11.31
CA PRO A 675 -23.45 -31.75 -9.93
C PRO A 675 -22.62 -30.98 -8.89
N ASP A 676 -21.54 -30.31 -9.31
CA ASP A 676 -20.59 -29.65 -8.42
C ASP A 676 -20.18 -28.25 -8.91
N ILE A 677 -21.08 -27.49 -9.52
CA ILE A 677 -20.75 -26.13 -9.97
C ILE A 677 -20.85 -25.18 -8.78
N GLY A 678 -19.73 -24.58 -8.40
CA GLY A 678 -19.69 -23.44 -7.50
C GLY A 678 -19.79 -22.14 -8.31
N ASP A 679 -18.64 -21.50 -8.49
CA ASP A 679 -18.55 -20.23 -9.19
C ASP A 679 -18.17 -20.43 -10.66
N VAL A 680 -18.61 -19.53 -11.53
CA VAL A 680 -18.24 -19.53 -12.95
C VAL A 680 -17.87 -18.12 -13.37
N ALA A 681 -16.65 -17.94 -13.88
CA ALA A 681 -16.21 -16.71 -14.53
C ALA A 681 -16.25 -16.87 -16.05
N ILE A 682 -16.56 -15.78 -16.76
CA ILE A 682 -16.62 -15.75 -18.22
C ILE A 682 -15.60 -14.79 -18.82
N GLU A 683 -15.00 -15.17 -19.93
CA GLU A 683 -14.19 -14.30 -20.79
C GLU A 683 -14.65 -14.48 -22.24
N ILE A 684 -14.89 -13.38 -22.94
CA ILE A 684 -15.27 -13.39 -24.37
C ILE A 684 -14.06 -12.90 -25.16
N VAL A 685 -13.58 -13.72 -26.09
CA VAL A 685 -12.45 -13.41 -26.97
C VAL A 685 -12.94 -13.35 -28.41
N GLY A 686 -12.84 -12.19 -29.04
CA GLY A 686 -13.28 -11.94 -30.42
C GLY A 686 -14.47 -10.98 -30.50
N ASP A 687 -14.97 -10.79 -31.71
CA ASP A 687 -16.00 -9.80 -32.03
C ASP A 687 -17.36 -10.48 -32.30
N GLY A 688 -18.44 -9.72 -32.14
CA GLY A 688 -19.78 -10.15 -32.55
C GLY A 688 -20.65 -10.74 -31.44
N LEU A 689 -20.17 -10.83 -30.20
CA LEU A 689 -20.95 -11.28 -29.05
C LEU A 689 -20.90 -10.26 -27.90
N GLU A 690 -22.06 -9.95 -27.31
CA GLU A 690 -22.20 -9.08 -26.14
C GLU A 690 -22.91 -9.84 -25.01
N PHE A 691 -22.38 -9.76 -23.79
CA PHE A 691 -23.03 -10.32 -22.61
C PHE A 691 -24.24 -9.46 -22.22
N VAL A 692 -25.39 -10.11 -22.02
CA VAL A 692 -26.66 -9.43 -21.71
C VAL A 692 -27.01 -9.55 -20.25
N ASN A 693 -27.07 -10.78 -19.73
CA ASN A 693 -27.50 -11.04 -18.35
C ASN A 693 -27.13 -12.46 -17.91
N GLN A 694 -27.15 -12.72 -16.61
CA GLN A 694 -27.01 -14.04 -16.01
C GLN A 694 -28.19 -14.34 -15.08
N VAL A 695 -28.74 -15.55 -15.17
CA VAL A 695 -29.80 -16.03 -14.28
C VAL A 695 -29.42 -17.41 -13.75
N GLY A 696 -28.84 -17.45 -12.54
CA GLY A 696 -28.28 -18.69 -12.00
C GLY A 696 -27.05 -19.16 -12.79
N HIS A 697 -27.06 -20.40 -13.28
CA HIS A 697 -26.02 -20.94 -14.18
C HIS A 697 -26.41 -20.83 -15.67
N ARG A 698 -27.24 -19.84 -16.02
CA ARG A 698 -27.62 -19.50 -17.39
C ARG A 698 -27.01 -18.15 -17.76
N TRP A 699 -26.22 -18.10 -18.83
CA TRP A 699 -25.65 -16.89 -19.39
C TRP A 699 -26.33 -16.53 -20.70
N LEU A 700 -26.81 -15.29 -20.79
CA LEU A 700 -27.49 -14.74 -21.97
C LEU A 700 -26.54 -13.79 -22.70
N PHE A 701 -26.42 -14.00 -24.00
CA PHE A 701 -25.62 -13.19 -24.91
C PHE A 701 -26.50 -12.70 -26.07
N ARG A 702 -26.10 -11.60 -26.69
CA ARG A 702 -26.67 -11.07 -27.92
C ARG A 702 -25.58 -11.00 -28.97
N THR A 703 -25.87 -11.44 -30.19
CA THR A 703 -24.94 -11.26 -31.31
C THR A 703 -25.04 -9.82 -31.85
N THR A 704 -23.91 -9.13 -32.01
CA THR A 704 -23.88 -7.68 -32.32
C THR A 704 -23.44 -7.37 -33.75
N ALA A 705 -22.49 -8.12 -34.30
CA ALA A 705 -21.98 -7.95 -35.67
C ALA A 705 -21.45 -9.30 -36.20
N PRO A 706 -21.36 -9.48 -37.54
CA PRO A 706 -20.70 -10.66 -38.11
C PRO A 706 -19.27 -10.77 -37.59
N GLY A 707 -18.88 -11.96 -37.13
CA GLY A 707 -17.62 -12.16 -36.43
C GLY A 707 -17.54 -13.52 -35.77
N ARG A 708 -16.34 -13.90 -35.31
CA ARG A 708 -16.11 -15.13 -34.56
C ARG A 708 -15.72 -14.76 -33.14
N ALA A 709 -16.45 -15.29 -32.17
CA ALA A 709 -16.19 -15.13 -30.75
C ALA A 709 -15.99 -16.48 -30.07
N VAL A 710 -15.12 -16.55 -29.08
CA VAL A 710 -14.94 -17.69 -28.20
C VAL A 710 -15.29 -17.26 -26.78
N VAL A 711 -16.23 -17.95 -26.16
CA VAL A 711 -16.61 -17.74 -24.76
C VAL A 711 -15.91 -18.80 -23.91
N HIS A 712 -15.00 -18.36 -23.06
CA HIS A 712 -14.33 -19.18 -22.06
C HIS A 712 -15.09 -19.11 -20.74
N PHE A 713 -15.38 -20.28 -20.16
CA PHE A 713 -15.99 -20.45 -18.85
C PHE A 713 -14.96 -21.09 -17.92
N ALA A 714 -14.51 -20.36 -16.90
CA ALA A 714 -13.71 -20.91 -15.81
C ALA A 714 -14.66 -21.30 -14.67
N ILE A 715 -14.87 -22.61 -14.50
CA ILE A 715 -15.78 -23.20 -13.52
C ILE A 715 -14.97 -23.64 -12.30
N VAL A 716 -15.31 -23.10 -11.12
CA VAL A 716 -14.81 -23.54 -9.82
C VAL A 716 -15.77 -24.56 -9.26
N HIS A 717 -15.28 -25.76 -9.01
CA HIS A 717 -16.10 -26.85 -8.49
C HIS A 717 -16.34 -26.67 -6.99
N ALA A 718 -17.59 -26.64 -6.54
CA ALA A 718 -17.97 -26.23 -5.19
C ALA A 718 -17.38 -27.13 -4.09
N THR A 719 -17.28 -28.43 -4.36
CA THR A 719 -16.84 -29.45 -3.41
C THR A 719 -15.33 -29.60 -3.41
N THR A 720 -14.69 -29.45 -4.57
CA THR A 720 -13.24 -29.72 -4.71
C THR A 720 -12.38 -28.45 -4.74
N LEU A 721 -12.99 -27.28 -4.97
CA LEU A 721 -12.32 -26.01 -5.26
C LEU A 721 -11.34 -26.05 -6.45
N GLN A 722 -11.39 -27.11 -7.26
CA GLN A 722 -10.63 -27.20 -8.49
C GLN A 722 -11.26 -26.30 -9.56
N THR A 723 -10.44 -25.78 -10.47
CA THR A 723 -10.90 -24.98 -11.60
C THR A 723 -10.82 -25.81 -12.87
N SER A 724 -11.91 -25.82 -13.65
CA SER A 724 -11.93 -26.36 -15.00
C SER A 724 -12.32 -25.29 -16.00
N VAL A 725 -11.66 -25.26 -17.16
CA VAL A 725 -12.02 -24.34 -18.24
C VAL A 725 -12.83 -25.08 -19.31
N ARG A 726 -13.87 -24.42 -19.80
CA ARG A 726 -14.67 -24.84 -20.97
C ARG A 726 -14.73 -23.69 -21.95
N SER A 727 -14.79 -23.99 -23.25
CA SER A 727 -14.81 -22.98 -24.30
C SER A 727 -15.91 -23.30 -25.29
N ILE A 728 -16.64 -22.28 -25.74
CA ILE A 728 -17.65 -22.39 -26.79
C ILE A 728 -17.30 -21.39 -27.89
N THR A 729 -17.20 -21.87 -29.13
CA THR A 729 -16.97 -20.99 -30.28
C THR A 729 -18.29 -20.66 -30.96
N VAL A 730 -18.52 -19.38 -31.22
CA VAL A 730 -19.71 -18.84 -31.87
C VAL A 730 -19.29 -18.08 -33.12
N ASP A 731 -19.89 -18.43 -34.25
CA ASP A 731 -19.69 -17.77 -35.54
C ASP A 731 -20.97 -16.99 -35.89
N VAL A 732 -20.90 -15.67 -35.79
CA VAL A 732 -21.99 -14.76 -36.15
C VAL A 732 -21.91 -14.45 -37.64
N ARG A 733 -22.97 -14.75 -38.38
CA ARG A 733 -23.08 -14.54 -39.82
C ARG A 733 -24.03 -13.38 -40.14
N GLU A 734 -23.87 -12.80 -41.32
CA GLU A 734 -24.86 -11.86 -41.86
C GLU A 734 -26.23 -12.55 -42.00
N PRO A 735 -27.34 -11.85 -41.74
CA PRO A 735 -28.67 -12.41 -41.98
C PRO A 735 -28.82 -12.71 -43.48
N THR A 736 -29.03 -13.98 -43.82
CA THR A 736 -29.37 -14.43 -45.20
C THR A 736 -30.81 -14.15 -45.55
#